data_AF-A0A1G8DTQ6-F1
#
_entry.id   AF-A0A1G8DTQ6-F1
#
_cell.length_a   1.000
_cell.length_b   1.000
_cell.length_c   1.000
_cell.angle_alpha   90.00
_cell.angle_beta   90.00
_cell.angle_gamma   90.00
#
_symmetry.space_group_name_H-M   'P 1'
#
loop_
_entity.id
_entity.type
_entity.pdbx_description
1 polymer ?
#
loop_
_entity_poly.entity_id
_entity_poly.type
_entity_poly.pdbx_seq_one_letter_code
_entity_poly.pdbx_strand_id
1 'polypeptide(L)'
;MTTAPDPRLTEAAQQHRQGNLEAAKRLYLSILATQPDHPVALHNLGVLCLQGRDAAGAVGHLRRLCTVAPANPRHWQALAQAMAAAGRGGELKAVATEAARHGVRLALPQAASEAGKGAQGKTPKSRPKNGAGSARAAGDPRPRLQKIGRLLDQGRYGVALKESEALIAQAPRLAVAHNLKGLALKGLDRIEEAIGSFLMATRVDPRFPHAFTNLGNCLRRRGDHLAALAAYEDALALAPDDPDTLTSMGNALSGLGRAEAAEAAYRKALALRPASGETLNGLGNLMRDLGRNPEAEALFRQAIEAGPHVSRVSLYASHLAQAKTFRDPADPDIAFLESLLAGPDLPATEQARVGYALGKARHDLADAGQGSHAAAFEAYARAAAIKRATLTYDVADDERLMVELAEALPQAVPADAIAVADAVRPIYIVGMPRSGTSLIEQIIASHPAVHGAGELGMIPDRVRLHGAAAGFHTPWAWARGLSATQAAAFANDCLGRLRALVPGAETHVTDKAPNNFLFAGVLARLLPGARIVHIHRDPMDVGLSCFIQHFAEQAQHYSYDLEELGRYMRAYQRLVDRWRQVLPGEVFIDLAYADLVDAPEPTIRDLIGRLGLPWDDACLSHHRSRRMVQTPSSGQVREPIHAGRQGRWRRFEAQLEPLRRVLEGEG
;
A
#
# COMPACT_ATOMS: atom_id res chain seq x y z
N MET A 1 0.32 -39.58 11.99
CA MET A 1 0.13 -39.88 10.56
C MET A 1 -0.69 -38.75 9.95
N THR A 2 -0.02 -37.77 9.33
CA THR A 2 -0.68 -36.62 8.69
C THR A 2 -1.02 -37.01 7.26
N THR A 3 -2.28 -37.34 7.01
CA THR A 3 -2.82 -37.56 5.66
C THR A 3 -2.76 -36.25 4.89
N ALA A 4 -2.21 -36.28 3.67
CA ALA A 4 -2.21 -35.14 2.76
C ALA A 4 -3.64 -34.57 2.60
N PRO A 5 -3.82 -33.25 2.44
CA PRO A 5 -5.14 -32.66 2.24
C PRO A 5 -5.80 -33.24 0.99
N ASP A 6 -7.05 -33.71 1.13
CA ASP A 6 -7.81 -34.29 0.01
C ASP A 6 -7.89 -33.25 -1.12
N PRO A 7 -7.34 -33.52 -2.32
CA PRO A 7 -7.27 -32.54 -3.41
C PRO A 7 -8.66 -32.06 -3.85
N ARG A 8 -9.71 -32.87 -3.61
CA ARG A 8 -11.11 -32.50 -3.86
C ARG A 8 -11.57 -31.33 -2.99
N LEU A 9 -10.95 -31.10 -1.82
CA LEU A 9 -11.30 -30.02 -0.90
C LEU A 9 -10.89 -28.65 -1.46
N THR A 10 -9.72 -28.57 -2.08
CA THR A 10 -9.21 -27.36 -2.74
C THR A 10 -10.08 -27.00 -3.93
N GLU A 11 -10.41 -28.00 -4.76
CA GLU A 11 -11.31 -27.83 -5.91
C GLU A 11 -12.72 -27.42 -5.46
N ALA A 12 -13.28 -28.06 -4.43
CA ALA A 12 -14.59 -27.71 -3.89
C ALA A 12 -14.63 -26.25 -3.40
N ALA A 13 -13.58 -25.80 -2.70
CA ALA A 13 -13.47 -24.42 -2.21
C ALA A 13 -13.27 -23.41 -3.35
N GLN A 14 -12.59 -23.79 -4.43
CA GLN A 14 -12.43 -22.96 -5.62
C GLN A 14 -13.77 -22.79 -6.35
N GLN A 15 -14.49 -23.88 -6.60
CA GLN A 15 -15.84 -23.84 -7.18
C GLN A 15 -16.80 -23.01 -6.33
N HIS A 16 -16.70 -23.11 -4.99
CA HIS A 16 -17.49 -22.30 -4.06
C HIS A 16 -17.19 -20.80 -4.20
N ARG A 17 -15.91 -20.40 -4.25
CA ARG A 17 -15.50 -18.98 -4.44
C ARG A 17 -15.90 -18.40 -5.79
N GLN A 18 -15.97 -19.24 -6.83
CA GLN A 18 -16.39 -18.86 -8.18
C GLN A 18 -17.92 -18.79 -8.34
N GLY A 19 -18.69 -19.15 -7.30
CA GLY A 19 -20.16 -19.15 -7.34
C GLY A 19 -20.79 -20.39 -7.96
N ASN A 20 -20.00 -21.43 -8.29
CA ASN A 20 -20.47 -22.68 -8.87
C ASN A 20 -21.00 -23.63 -7.77
N LEU A 21 -22.09 -23.24 -7.11
CA LEU A 21 -22.56 -23.86 -5.86
C LEU A 21 -22.91 -25.35 -6.00
N GLU A 22 -23.55 -25.78 -7.09
CA GLU A 22 -23.89 -27.21 -7.30
C GLU A 22 -22.67 -28.09 -7.60
N ALA A 23 -21.61 -27.53 -8.19
CA ALA A 23 -20.35 -28.25 -8.38
C ALA A 23 -19.61 -28.40 -7.04
N ALA A 24 -19.52 -27.31 -6.27
CA ALA A 24 -18.93 -27.33 -4.93
C ALA A 24 -19.66 -28.30 -3.98
N LYS A 25 -21.00 -28.28 -3.99
CA LYS A 25 -21.85 -29.18 -3.20
C LYS A 25 -21.58 -30.66 -3.51
N ARG A 26 -21.51 -31.03 -4.79
CA ARG A 26 -21.18 -32.42 -5.21
C ARG A 26 -19.81 -32.85 -4.71
N LEU A 27 -18.82 -31.98 -4.79
CA LEU A 27 -17.46 -32.27 -4.32
C LEU A 27 -17.41 -32.44 -2.80
N TYR A 28 -18.03 -31.55 -2.02
CA TYR A 28 -18.13 -31.71 -0.56
C TYR A 28 -18.85 -33.00 -0.15
N LEU A 29 -19.97 -33.34 -0.82
CA LEU A 29 -20.66 -34.61 -0.58
C LEU A 29 -19.79 -35.83 -0.94
N SER A 30 -19.00 -35.76 -2.01
CA SER A 30 -18.08 -36.85 -2.39
C SER A 30 -16.96 -37.05 -1.36
N ILE A 31 -16.49 -35.98 -0.71
CA ILE A 31 -15.52 -36.06 0.38
C ILE A 31 -16.17 -36.71 1.59
N LEU A 32 -17.39 -36.28 1.96
CA LEU A 32 -18.13 -36.86 3.09
C LEU A 32 -18.56 -38.31 2.87
N ALA A 33 -18.73 -38.76 1.62
CA ALA A 33 -18.97 -40.17 1.31
C ALA A 33 -17.75 -41.05 1.68
N THR A 34 -16.54 -40.52 1.54
CA THR A 34 -15.29 -41.23 1.88
C THR A 34 -14.78 -40.94 3.30
N GLN A 35 -15.09 -39.75 3.82
CA GLN A 35 -14.66 -39.24 5.13
C GLN A 35 -15.84 -38.53 5.81
N PRO A 36 -16.77 -39.30 6.40
CA PRO A 36 -18.06 -38.77 6.90
C PRO A 36 -17.95 -37.67 7.96
N ASP A 37 -16.83 -37.61 8.66
CA ASP A 37 -16.56 -36.66 9.74
C ASP A 37 -15.51 -35.61 9.35
N HIS A 38 -15.30 -35.35 8.05
CA HIS A 38 -14.31 -34.35 7.63
C HIS A 38 -14.76 -32.92 8.00
N PRO A 39 -14.06 -32.21 8.91
CA PRO A 39 -14.58 -30.98 9.52
C PRO A 39 -14.73 -29.82 8.53
N VAL A 40 -13.80 -29.67 7.59
CA VAL A 40 -13.86 -28.58 6.58
C VAL A 40 -15.01 -28.79 5.59
N ALA A 41 -15.23 -30.04 5.14
CA ALA A 41 -16.33 -30.36 4.23
C ALA A 41 -17.69 -30.21 4.92
N LEU A 42 -17.83 -30.63 6.19
CA LEU A 42 -19.05 -30.40 6.98
C LEU A 42 -19.33 -28.91 7.20
N HIS A 43 -18.30 -28.10 7.46
CA HIS A 43 -18.45 -26.66 7.63
C HIS A 43 -18.90 -25.97 6.34
N ASN A 44 -18.19 -26.19 5.24
CA ASN A 44 -18.47 -25.50 3.97
C ASN A 44 -19.78 -25.95 3.35
N LEU A 45 -20.16 -27.23 3.49
CA LEU A 45 -21.46 -27.71 3.05
C LEU A 45 -22.60 -27.10 3.88
N GLY A 46 -22.40 -26.91 5.19
CA GLY A 46 -23.33 -26.18 6.05
C GLY A 46 -23.53 -24.72 5.63
N VAL A 47 -22.45 -24.02 5.29
CA VAL A 47 -22.49 -22.64 4.76
C VAL A 47 -23.21 -22.59 3.41
N LEU A 48 -22.92 -23.54 2.51
CA LEU A 48 -23.54 -23.62 1.19
C LEU A 48 -25.04 -23.88 1.28
N CYS A 49 -25.48 -24.77 2.18
CA CYS A 49 -26.90 -24.99 2.47
C CYS A 49 -27.60 -23.70 2.96
N LEU A 50 -26.96 -22.89 3.80
CA LEU A 50 -27.52 -21.59 4.22
C LEU A 50 -27.63 -20.59 3.06
N GLN A 51 -26.64 -20.54 2.18
CA GLN A 51 -26.67 -19.70 0.97
C GLN A 51 -27.78 -20.15 0.00
N GLY A 52 -28.02 -21.45 -0.11
CA GLY A 52 -29.07 -22.05 -0.93
C GLY A 52 -30.48 -22.05 -0.29
N ARG A 53 -30.66 -21.39 0.87
CA ARG A 53 -31.91 -21.38 1.66
C ARG A 53 -32.38 -22.76 2.17
N ASP A 54 -31.50 -23.76 2.19
CA ASP A 54 -31.72 -25.07 2.81
C ASP A 54 -31.23 -25.07 4.27
N ALA A 55 -31.96 -24.36 5.13
CA ALA A 55 -31.58 -24.22 6.54
C ALA A 55 -31.65 -25.56 7.31
N ALA A 56 -32.53 -26.49 6.89
CA ALA A 56 -32.66 -27.80 7.53
C ALA A 56 -31.45 -28.70 7.24
N GLY A 57 -30.98 -28.76 5.99
CA GLY A 57 -29.75 -29.44 5.60
C GLY A 57 -28.52 -28.86 6.29
N ALA A 58 -28.45 -27.52 6.41
CA ALA A 58 -27.36 -26.84 7.11
C ALA A 58 -27.24 -27.26 8.59
N VAL A 59 -28.38 -27.37 9.30
CA VAL A 59 -28.40 -27.82 10.70
C VAL A 59 -27.81 -29.22 10.85
N GLY A 60 -28.12 -30.14 9.92
CA GLY A 60 -27.60 -31.51 9.96
C GLY A 60 -26.08 -31.58 9.88
N HIS A 61 -25.49 -30.91 8.89
CA HIS A 61 -24.04 -30.88 8.71
C HIS A 61 -23.31 -30.16 9.85
N LEU A 62 -23.86 -29.03 10.32
CA LEU A 62 -23.24 -28.22 11.37
C LEU A 62 -23.38 -28.84 12.77
N ARG A 63 -24.45 -29.60 13.03
CA ARG A 63 -24.58 -30.36 14.29
C ARG A 63 -23.54 -31.47 14.34
N ARG A 64 -23.34 -32.18 13.23
CA ARG A 64 -22.29 -33.20 13.10
C ARG A 64 -20.89 -32.59 13.25
N LEU A 65 -20.64 -31.43 12.65
CA LEU A 65 -19.37 -30.69 12.81
C LEU A 65 -19.07 -30.35 14.28
N CYS A 66 -20.08 -29.96 15.05
CA CYS A 66 -19.92 -29.66 16.47
C CYS A 66 -19.60 -30.91 17.30
N THR A 67 -20.04 -32.11 16.88
CA THR A 67 -19.63 -33.38 17.50
C THR A 67 -18.18 -33.74 17.17
N VAL A 68 -17.76 -33.53 15.93
CA VAL A 68 -16.40 -33.88 15.46
C VAL A 68 -15.34 -32.92 15.99
N ALA A 69 -15.63 -31.62 16.02
CA ALA A 69 -14.69 -30.58 16.41
C ALA A 69 -15.34 -29.59 17.40
N PRO A 70 -15.66 -30.04 18.64
CA PRO A 70 -16.43 -29.28 19.62
C PRO A 70 -15.65 -28.12 20.25
N ALA A 71 -14.32 -28.09 20.16
CA ALA A 71 -13.50 -27.04 20.79
C ALA A 71 -13.53 -25.70 20.03
N ASN A 72 -14.03 -25.66 18.80
CA ASN A 72 -14.01 -24.45 17.96
C ASN A 72 -15.31 -23.64 18.12
N PRO A 73 -15.27 -22.41 18.68
CA PRO A 73 -16.45 -21.58 18.86
C PRO A 73 -17.21 -21.23 17.57
N ARG A 74 -16.50 -21.17 16.44
CA ARG A 74 -17.10 -20.82 15.14
C ARG A 74 -18.08 -21.89 14.65
N HIS A 75 -17.85 -23.17 14.98
CA HIS A 75 -18.74 -24.27 14.57
C HIS A 75 -20.09 -24.16 15.28
N TRP A 76 -20.06 -23.91 16.58
CA TRP A 76 -21.25 -23.73 17.41
C TRP A 76 -22.05 -22.48 17.02
N GLN A 77 -21.35 -21.40 16.62
CA GLN A 77 -22.01 -20.19 16.14
C GLN A 77 -22.68 -20.39 14.76
N ALA A 78 -22.04 -21.12 13.85
CA ALA A 78 -22.66 -21.49 12.57
C ALA A 78 -23.91 -22.37 12.78
N LEU A 79 -23.85 -23.34 13.71
CA LEU A 79 -25.02 -24.17 14.07
C LEU A 79 -26.15 -23.31 14.64
N ALA A 80 -25.86 -22.36 15.53
CA ALA A 80 -26.87 -21.47 16.10
C ALA A 80 -27.54 -20.59 15.01
N GLN A 81 -26.78 -20.09 14.04
CA GLN A 81 -27.32 -19.34 12.90
C GLN A 81 -28.22 -20.23 12.02
N ALA A 82 -27.78 -21.45 11.73
CA ALA A 82 -28.58 -22.39 10.93
C ALA A 82 -29.88 -22.81 11.63
N MET A 83 -29.84 -23.03 12.95
CA MET A 83 -31.03 -23.33 13.76
C MET A 83 -32.02 -22.17 13.80
N ALA A 84 -31.52 -20.93 13.90
CA ALA A 84 -32.36 -19.73 13.82
C ALA A 84 -33.01 -19.59 12.43
N ALA A 85 -32.24 -19.79 11.36
CA ALA A 85 -32.75 -19.74 9.98
C ALA A 85 -33.77 -20.86 9.68
N ALA A 86 -33.65 -22.02 10.33
CA ALA A 86 -34.59 -23.14 10.22
C ALA A 86 -35.84 -22.99 11.11
N GLY A 87 -36.02 -21.87 11.81
CA GLY A 87 -37.15 -21.66 12.74
C GLY A 87 -37.06 -22.47 14.03
N ARG A 88 -35.90 -23.09 14.32
CA ARG A 88 -35.67 -23.94 15.50
C ARG A 88 -35.06 -23.16 16.67
N GLY A 89 -35.46 -21.89 16.81
CA GLY A 89 -34.95 -20.98 17.85
C GLY A 89 -35.15 -21.50 19.27
N GLY A 90 -36.21 -22.28 19.52
CA GLY A 90 -36.48 -22.90 20.83
C GLY A 90 -35.42 -23.89 21.31
N GLU A 91 -34.60 -24.43 20.39
CA GLU A 91 -33.53 -25.38 20.73
C GLU A 91 -32.17 -24.70 20.96
N LEU A 92 -32.05 -23.40 20.73
CA LEU A 92 -30.78 -22.67 20.85
C LEU A 92 -30.19 -22.71 22.27
N LYS A 93 -31.04 -22.75 23.30
CA LYS A 93 -30.61 -22.88 24.70
C LYS A 93 -29.97 -24.25 24.97
N ALA A 94 -30.45 -25.32 24.33
CA ALA A 94 -29.85 -26.63 24.42
C ALA A 94 -28.48 -26.65 23.73
N VAL A 95 -28.36 -26.07 22.54
CA VAL A 95 -27.08 -25.94 21.79
C VAL A 95 -26.05 -25.13 22.59
N ALA A 96 -26.46 -24.03 23.22
CA ALA A 96 -25.56 -23.24 24.06
C ALA A 96 -25.11 -24.00 25.33
N THR A 97 -25.98 -24.82 25.90
CA THR A 97 -25.65 -25.69 27.04
C THR A 97 -24.66 -26.78 26.63
N GLU A 98 -24.84 -27.35 25.45
CA GLU A 98 -23.94 -28.36 24.89
C GLU A 98 -22.54 -27.77 24.57
N ALA A 99 -22.49 -26.60 23.92
CA ALA A 99 -21.23 -25.89 23.65
C ALA A 99 -20.46 -25.53 24.94
N ALA A 100 -21.17 -25.14 26.00
CA ALA A 100 -20.57 -24.82 27.29
C ALA A 100 -19.88 -26.03 27.93
N ARG A 101 -20.38 -27.26 27.71
CA ARG A 101 -19.72 -28.50 28.17
C ARG A 101 -18.35 -28.72 27.51
N HIS A 102 -18.13 -28.11 26.35
CA HIS A 102 -16.87 -28.14 25.62
C HIS A 102 -16.03 -26.85 25.79
N GLY A 103 -16.35 -26.01 26.79
CA GLY A 103 -15.60 -24.79 27.08
C GLY A 103 -15.87 -23.63 26.11
N VAL A 104 -16.89 -23.76 25.25
CA VAL A 104 -17.27 -22.74 24.26
C VAL A 104 -18.44 -21.92 24.78
N ARG A 105 -18.25 -20.60 24.89
CA ARG A 105 -19.33 -19.67 25.25
C ARG A 105 -20.02 -19.13 23.99
N LEU A 106 -21.24 -19.62 23.75
CA LEU A 106 -22.06 -19.25 22.60
C LEU A 106 -22.88 -17.99 22.89
N ALA A 107 -22.81 -16.99 22.00
CA ALA A 107 -23.71 -15.85 22.02
C ALA A 107 -24.96 -16.18 21.19
N LEU A 108 -26.10 -16.37 21.85
CA LEU A 108 -27.36 -16.66 21.16
C LEU A 108 -27.95 -15.39 20.55
N PRO A 109 -28.37 -15.41 19.27
CA PRO A 109 -29.14 -14.31 18.70
C PRO A 109 -30.48 -14.20 19.43
N GLN A 110 -30.88 -12.99 19.83
CA GLN A 110 -32.23 -12.74 20.32
C GLN A 110 -33.20 -12.88 19.14
N ALA A 111 -34.11 -13.85 19.19
CA ALA A 111 -35.26 -13.89 18.29
C ALA A 111 -36.54 -14.32 19.02
N ALA A 112 -37.57 -13.50 18.81
CA ALA A 112 -39.00 -13.72 19.04
C ALA A 112 -39.48 -13.82 20.51
N SER A 113 -39.69 -12.66 21.15
CA SER A 113 -40.70 -12.52 22.21
C SER A 113 -41.40 -11.16 22.17
N GLU A 114 -41.98 -10.78 21.03
CA GLU A 114 -42.99 -9.72 21.01
C GLU A 114 -44.18 -10.15 20.16
N ALA A 115 -45.11 -10.85 20.81
CA ALA A 115 -46.51 -10.87 20.43
C ALA A 115 -47.33 -10.76 21.72
N GLY A 116 -47.77 -9.53 22.04
CA GLY A 116 -48.83 -9.29 23.01
C GLY A 116 -48.56 -8.22 24.05
N LYS A 117 -49.40 -7.15 23.97
CA LYS A 117 -49.66 -6.07 24.94
C LYS A 117 -48.64 -4.93 24.88
N GLY A 118 -48.97 -3.68 24.55
CA GLY A 118 -50.24 -2.98 24.66
C GLY A 118 -50.15 -1.91 25.75
N ALA A 119 -50.09 -0.65 25.31
CA ALA A 119 -50.47 0.58 26.02
C ALA A 119 -49.63 1.10 27.22
N GLN A 120 -49.29 2.39 27.06
CA GLN A 120 -49.15 3.45 28.06
C GLN A 120 -47.92 3.52 28.97
N GLY A 121 -47.17 4.61 28.76
CA GLY A 121 -46.99 5.60 29.83
C GLY A 121 -45.69 5.55 30.61
N LYS A 122 -45.00 6.70 30.56
CA LYS A 122 -43.97 7.21 31.49
C LYS A 122 -42.54 6.74 31.24
N THR A 123 -41.70 7.75 31.04
CA THR A 123 -40.25 7.73 31.22
C THR A 123 -39.86 7.06 32.54
N PRO A 124 -38.78 6.25 32.55
CA PRO A 124 -38.05 6.01 33.79
C PRO A 124 -36.58 6.40 33.65
N LYS A 125 -36.18 7.33 34.52
CA LYS A 125 -34.85 7.31 35.13
C LYS A 125 -34.70 5.97 35.85
N SER A 126 -33.75 5.12 35.45
CA SER A 126 -33.24 4.08 36.35
C SER A 126 -31.82 3.64 35.95
N ARG A 127 -30.90 3.84 36.89
CA ARG A 127 -29.56 3.22 36.97
C ARG A 127 -29.64 1.70 36.76
N PRO A 128 -28.66 1.05 36.11
CA PRO A 128 -28.41 -0.35 36.34
C PRO A 128 -27.64 -0.53 37.66
N LYS A 129 -28.20 -1.31 38.59
CA LYS A 129 -27.48 -1.84 39.75
C LYS A 129 -26.78 -3.15 39.36
N ASN A 130 -25.47 -3.16 39.57
CA ASN A 130 -24.58 -4.24 39.99
C ASN A 130 -24.94 -5.70 39.63
N GLY A 131 -24.20 -6.26 38.67
CA GLY A 131 -23.69 -7.63 38.77
C GLY A 131 -22.29 -7.58 39.38
N ALA A 132 -22.16 -7.97 40.64
CA ALA A 132 -20.91 -7.95 41.39
C ALA A 132 -19.96 -9.06 40.90
N GLY A 133 -18.74 -8.68 40.58
CA GLY A 133 -17.64 -9.57 40.23
C GLY A 133 -16.38 -8.78 39.88
N SER A 134 -15.78 -8.13 40.90
CA SER A 134 -14.41 -7.57 40.89
C SER A 134 -14.14 -6.36 39.97
N ALA A 135 -14.33 -5.13 40.50
CA ALA A 135 -13.54 -3.92 40.17
C ALA A 135 -13.98 -2.72 41.03
N ARG A 136 -13.48 -2.63 42.28
CA ARG A 136 -13.49 -1.37 43.04
C ARG A 136 -12.07 -0.78 42.98
N ALA A 137 -11.78 0.03 41.96
CA ALA A 137 -10.61 0.94 41.96
C ALA A 137 -10.61 2.01 40.83
N ALA A 138 -11.26 1.82 39.69
CA ALA A 138 -11.24 2.82 38.61
C ALA A 138 -12.47 3.72 38.67
N GLY A 139 -12.28 5.03 38.86
CA GLY A 139 -13.35 6.03 38.70
C GLY A 139 -13.93 6.04 37.28
N ASP A 140 -14.98 6.83 37.04
CA ASP A 140 -15.58 6.99 35.70
C ASP A 140 -14.51 7.40 34.67
N PRO A 141 -14.23 6.58 33.63
CA PRO A 141 -13.16 6.87 32.67
C PRO A 141 -13.54 7.98 31.68
N ARG A 142 -14.82 8.35 31.55
CA ARG A 142 -15.31 9.28 30.51
C ARG A 142 -14.60 10.65 30.51
N PRO A 143 -14.40 11.35 31.64
CA PRO A 143 -13.71 12.65 31.63
C PRO A 143 -12.27 12.54 31.14
N ARG A 144 -11.60 11.43 31.47
CA ARG A 144 -10.22 11.17 31.05
C ARG A 144 -10.14 10.84 29.57
N LEU A 145 -11.07 10.04 29.05
CA LEU A 145 -11.20 9.77 27.61
C LEU A 145 -11.44 11.05 26.81
N GLN A 146 -12.34 11.93 27.27
CA GLN A 146 -12.59 13.23 26.63
C GLN A 146 -11.35 14.14 26.67
N LYS A 147 -10.60 14.15 27.79
CA LYS A 147 -9.33 14.88 27.88
C LYS A 147 -8.32 14.38 26.86
N ILE A 148 -8.16 13.06 26.73
CA ILE A 148 -7.23 12.45 25.77
C ILE A 148 -7.66 12.81 24.33
N GLY A 149 -8.95 12.69 24.00
CA GLY A 149 -9.48 13.08 22.69
C GLY A 149 -9.11 14.52 22.32
N ARG A 150 -9.38 15.49 23.22
CA ARG A 150 -8.99 16.89 23.00
C ARG A 150 -7.47 17.09 22.82
N LEU A 151 -6.65 16.34 23.55
CA LEU A 151 -5.19 16.41 23.40
C LEU A 151 -4.75 15.90 22.02
N LEU A 152 -5.39 14.85 21.50
CA LEU A 152 -5.14 14.36 20.14
C LEU A 152 -5.54 15.40 19.10
N ASP A 153 -6.72 16.00 19.25
CA ASP A 153 -7.22 17.05 18.33
C ASP A 153 -6.30 18.29 18.31
N GLN A 154 -5.65 18.58 19.44
CA GLN A 154 -4.66 19.67 19.58
C GLN A 154 -3.25 19.29 19.13
N GLY A 155 -3.03 18.07 18.61
CA GLY A 155 -1.70 17.59 18.23
C GLY A 155 -0.74 17.33 19.39
N ARG A 156 -1.23 17.34 20.64
CA ARG A 156 -0.43 17.14 21.86
C ARG A 156 -0.22 15.65 22.14
N TYR A 157 0.32 14.94 21.16
CA TYR A 157 0.40 13.48 21.15
C TYR A 157 1.23 12.89 22.30
N GLY A 158 2.34 13.52 22.67
CA GLY A 158 3.17 13.06 23.79
C GLY A 158 2.44 13.07 25.14
N VAL A 159 1.56 14.05 25.36
CA VAL A 159 0.75 14.14 26.58
C VAL A 159 -0.42 13.16 26.49
N ALA A 160 -1.06 13.06 25.33
CA ALA A 160 -2.13 12.09 25.08
C ALA A 160 -1.66 10.65 25.31
N LEU A 161 -0.42 10.32 24.91
CA LEU A 161 0.20 9.02 25.13
C LEU A 161 0.32 8.71 26.64
N LYS A 162 0.94 9.61 27.42
CA LYS A 162 1.09 9.45 28.86
C LYS A 162 -0.26 9.27 29.58
N GLU A 163 -1.26 10.06 29.19
CA GLU A 163 -2.61 9.97 29.75
C GLU A 163 -3.31 8.66 29.39
N SER A 164 -3.12 8.18 28.16
CA SER A 164 -3.66 6.90 27.70
C SER A 164 -3.01 5.73 28.45
N GLU A 165 -1.69 5.74 28.66
CA GLU A 165 -0.97 4.70 29.40
C GLU A 165 -1.40 4.63 30.87
N ALA A 166 -1.54 5.79 31.51
CA ALA A 166 -2.02 5.84 32.88
C ALA A 166 -3.49 5.39 33.01
N LEU A 167 -4.32 5.62 31.99
CA LEU A 167 -5.68 5.07 31.95
C LEU A 167 -5.67 3.55 31.73
N ILE A 168 -4.81 3.04 30.86
CA ILE A 168 -4.65 1.59 30.62
C ILE A 168 -4.15 0.89 31.90
N ALA A 169 -3.24 1.49 32.66
CA ALA A 169 -2.77 0.92 33.93
C ALA A 169 -3.91 0.75 34.95
N GLN A 170 -4.88 1.65 34.96
CA GLN A 170 -6.06 1.61 35.84
C GLN A 170 -7.18 0.71 35.29
N ALA A 171 -7.30 0.61 33.97
CA ALA A 171 -8.33 -0.16 33.28
C ALA A 171 -7.76 -0.90 32.05
N PRO A 172 -7.01 -2.02 32.25
CA PRO A 172 -6.31 -2.70 31.16
C PRO A 172 -7.21 -3.30 30.07
N ARG A 173 -8.48 -3.53 30.39
CA ARG A 173 -9.51 -4.08 29.48
C ARG A 173 -10.37 -3.00 28.82
N LEU A 174 -9.95 -1.73 28.84
CA LEU A 174 -10.66 -0.64 28.17
C LEU A 174 -10.15 -0.46 26.73
N ALA A 175 -10.80 -1.06 25.74
CA ALA A 175 -10.36 -1.06 24.34
C ALA A 175 -10.16 0.36 23.77
N VAL A 176 -11.05 1.30 24.11
CA VAL A 176 -10.94 2.70 23.69
C VAL A 176 -9.66 3.37 24.18
N ALA A 177 -9.14 3.00 25.36
CA ALA A 177 -7.88 3.56 25.87
C ALA A 177 -6.66 3.06 25.08
N HIS A 178 -6.65 1.77 24.70
CA HIS A 178 -5.62 1.20 23.81
C HIS A 178 -5.67 1.84 22.41
N ASN A 179 -6.87 2.08 21.86
CA ASN A 179 -7.03 2.79 20.60
C ASN A 179 -6.53 4.25 20.67
N LEU A 180 -6.83 4.98 21.74
CA LEU A 180 -6.32 6.34 21.93
C LEU A 180 -4.79 6.37 22.11
N LYS A 181 -4.20 5.40 22.81
CA LYS A 181 -2.74 5.21 22.86
C LYS A 181 -2.17 5.00 21.45
N GLY A 182 -2.81 4.14 20.64
CA GLY A 182 -2.42 3.90 19.25
C GLY A 182 -2.46 5.17 18.41
N LEU A 183 -3.52 5.99 18.55
CA LEU A 183 -3.63 7.28 17.84
C LEU A 183 -2.55 8.27 18.27
N ALA A 184 -2.23 8.34 19.56
CA ALA A 184 -1.13 9.17 20.07
C ALA A 184 0.23 8.72 19.51
N LEU A 185 0.51 7.41 19.50
CA LEU A 185 1.74 6.85 18.93
C LEU A 185 1.83 7.11 17.43
N LYS A 186 0.73 6.95 16.68
CA LYS A 186 0.65 7.27 15.25
C LYS A 186 0.97 8.75 14.98
N GLY A 187 0.48 9.66 15.82
CA GLY A 187 0.78 11.10 15.73
C GLY A 187 2.22 11.46 16.07
N LEU A 188 2.89 10.63 16.88
CA LEU A 188 4.34 10.71 17.17
C LEU A 188 5.20 9.94 16.16
N ASP A 189 4.61 9.46 15.06
CA ASP A 189 5.27 8.64 14.04
C ASP A 189 5.85 7.29 14.54
N ARG A 190 5.39 6.80 15.69
CA ARG A 190 5.79 5.51 16.28
C ARG A 190 4.91 4.38 15.78
N ILE A 191 5.00 4.08 14.48
CA ILE A 191 4.04 3.23 13.75
C ILE A 191 3.94 1.80 14.28
N GLU A 192 5.06 1.12 14.56
CA GLU A 192 5.01 -0.26 15.05
C GLU A 192 4.35 -0.36 16.43
N GLU A 193 4.62 0.60 17.32
CA GLU A 193 3.99 0.63 18.64
C GLU A 193 2.50 0.97 18.55
N ALA A 194 2.12 1.81 17.58
CA ALA A 194 0.72 2.09 17.27
C ALA A 194 -0.01 0.82 16.81
N ILE A 195 0.60 0.04 15.90
CA ILE A 195 0.08 -1.26 15.45
C ILE A 195 -0.16 -2.19 16.64
N GLY A 196 0.84 -2.34 17.53
CA GLY A 196 0.70 -3.15 18.74
C GLY A 196 -0.45 -2.68 19.64
N SER A 197 -0.66 -1.37 19.77
CA SER A 197 -1.75 -0.80 20.56
C SER A 197 -3.13 -1.03 19.92
N PHE A 198 -3.25 -0.95 18.60
CA PHE A 198 -4.50 -1.25 17.90
C PHE A 198 -4.84 -2.74 17.91
N LEU A 199 -3.85 -3.62 17.76
CA LEU A 199 -4.01 -5.07 17.94
C LEU A 199 -4.50 -5.41 19.36
N MET A 200 -3.99 -4.68 20.37
CA MET A 200 -4.49 -4.82 21.73
C MET A 200 -5.93 -4.34 21.87
N ALA A 201 -6.30 -3.23 21.24
CA ALA A 201 -7.68 -2.73 21.25
C ALA A 201 -8.66 -3.74 20.62
N THR A 202 -8.31 -4.33 19.46
CA THR A 202 -9.14 -5.34 18.78
C THR A 202 -9.22 -6.66 19.55
N ARG A 203 -8.15 -7.05 20.27
CA ARG A 203 -8.17 -8.22 21.16
C ARG A 203 -9.05 -8.01 22.39
N VAL A 204 -9.02 -6.81 22.97
CA VAL A 204 -9.82 -6.46 24.15
C VAL A 204 -11.30 -6.33 23.81
N ASP A 205 -11.63 -5.71 22.68
CA ASP A 205 -12.98 -5.64 22.14
C ASP A 205 -13.00 -5.94 20.63
N PRO A 206 -13.32 -7.19 20.24
CA PRO A 206 -13.44 -7.58 18.84
C PRO A 206 -14.59 -6.91 18.07
N ARG A 207 -15.43 -6.09 18.72
CA ARG A 207 -16.54 -5.37 18.08
C ARG A 207 -16.28 -3.86 18.01
N PHE A 208 -15.01 -3.45 18.02
CA PHE A 208 -14.62 -2.05 17.97
C PHE A 208 -14.09 -1.66 16.58
N PRO A 209 -14.96 -1.25 15.63
CA PRO A 209 -14.56 -1.03 14.23
C PRO A 209 -13.43 -0.01 14.07
N HIS A 210 -13.46 1.09 14.82
CA HIS A 210 -12.42 2.12 14.75
C HIS A 210 -11.01 1.60 15.05
N ALA A 211 -10.86 0.59 15.91
CA ALA A 211 -9.55 -0.01 16.18
C ALA A 211 -9.02 -0.77 14.96
N PHE A 212 -9.90 -1.46 14.22
CA PHE A 212 -9.55 -2.14 12.98
C PHE A 212 -9.23 -1.14 11.85
N THR A 213 -10.01 -0.07 11.70
CA THR A 213 -9.71 1.02 10.75
C THR A 213 -8.35 1.64 11.03
N ASN A 214 -8.04 1.93 12.29
CA ASN A 214 -6.76 2.53 12.67
C ASN A 214 -5.59 1.56 12.52
N LEU A 215 -5.80 0.26 12.82
CA LEU A 215 -4.84 -0.79 12.54
C LEU A 215 -4.52 -0.83 11.04
N GLY A 216 -5.54 -0.90 10.19
CA GLY A 216 -5.39 -0.89 8.74
C GLY A 216 -4.64 0.34 8.24
N ASN A 217 -4.94 1.52 8.79
CA ASN A 217 -4.24 2.76 8.44
C ASN A 217 -2.75 2.71 8.76
N CYS A 218 -2.36 2.15 9.91
CA CYS A 218 -0.95 1.98 10.27
C CYS A 218 -0.27 0.88 9.43
N LEU A 219 -0.94 -0.23 9.16
CA LEU A 219 -0.45 -1.28 8.27
C LEU A 219 -0.19 -0.75 6.84
N ARG A 220 -1.11 0.06 6.32
CA ARG A 220 -0.96 0.73 5.02
C ARG A 220 0.22 1.70 5.02
N ARG A 221 0.40 2.49 6.09
CA ARG A 221 1.56 3.39 6.22
C ARG A 221 2.90 2.63 6.28
N ARG A 222 2.89 1.41 6.80
CA ARG A 222 4.03 0.48 6.80
C ARG A 222 4.24 -0.22 5.44
N GLY A 223 3.38 0.00 4.44
CA GLY A 223 3.43 -0.66 3.13
C GLY A 223 2.79 -2.06 3.10
N ASP A 224 2.20 -2.53 4.20
CA ASP A 224 1.53 -3.84 4.28
C ASP A 224 0.07 -3.73 3.83
N HIS A 225 -0.13 -3.44 2.53
CA HIS A 225 -1.43 -3.11 1.97
C HIS A 225 -2.44 -4.27 2.04
N LEU A 226 -1.98 -5.53 1.97
CA LEU A 226 -2.84 -6.71 2.10
C LEU A 226 -3.35 -6.87 3.54
N ALA A 227 -2.47 -6.76 4.54
CA ALA A 227 -2.90 -6.80 5.94
C ALA A 227 -3.80 -5.60 6.28
N ALA A 228 -3.54 -4.44 5.69
CA ALA A 228 -4.42 -3.27 5.82
C ALA A 228 -5.81 -3.55 5.27
N LEU A 229 -5.93 -4.18 4.09
CA LEU A 229 -7.21 -4.54 3.48
C LEU A 229 -8.02 -5.46 4.38
N ALA A 230 -7.40 -6.52 4.93
CA ALA A 230 -8.06 -7.43 5.86
C ALA A 230 -8.59 -6.70 7.11
N ALA A 231 -7.81 -5.76 7.67
CA ALA A 231 -8.26 -4.96 8.81
C ALA A 231 -9.44 -4.03 8.44
N TYR A 232 -9.47 -3.46 7.24
CA TYR A 232 -10.64 -2.67 6.81
C TYR A 232 -11.87 -3.54 6.55
N GLU A 233 -11.71 -4.75 6.02
CA GLU A 233 -12.80 -5.72 5.87
C GLU A 233 -13.41 -6.09 7.23
N ASP A 234 -12.58 -6.33 8.24
CA ASP A 234 -13.03 -6.56 9.62
C ASP A 234 -13.79 -5.34 10.19
N ALA A 235 -13.30 -4.13 9.93
CA ALA A 235 -13.98 -2.89 10.34
C ALA A 235 -15.35 -2.74 9.64
N LEU A 236 -15.42 -2.98 8.34
CA LEU A 236 -16.66 -2.86 7.55
C LEU A 236 -17.65 -4.00 7.82
N ALA A 237 -17.19 -5.18 8.25
CA ALA A 237 -18.08 -6.24 8.72
C ALA A 237 -18.86 -5.81 9.97
N LEU A 238 -18.27 -4.94 10.80
CA LEU A 238 -18.90 -4.37 11.99
C LEU A 238 -19.68 -3.08 11.68
N ALA A 239 -19.21 -2.27 10.73
CA ALA A 239 -19.81 -1.00 10.33
C ALA A 239 -19.76 -0.84 8.78
N PRO A 240 -20.73 -1.42 8.03
CA PRO A 240 -20.66 -1.51 6.57
C PRO A 240 -20.67 -0.18 5.80
N ASP A 241 -21.18 0.87 6.44
CA ASP A 241 -21.37 2.21 5.85
C ASP A 241 -20.53 3.27 6.57
N ASP A 242 -19.35 2.91 7.08
CA ASP A 242 -18.39 3.88 7.60
C ASP A 242 -17.56 4.52 6.45
N PRO A 243 -17.80 5.80 6.11
CA PRO A 243 -17.15 6.45 4.97
C PRO A 243 -15.63 6.63 5.15
N ASP A 244 -15.16 6.76 6.40
CA ASP A 244 -13.74 6.90 6.70
C ASP A 244 -12.99 5.59 6.41
N THR A 245 -13.54 4.46 6.85
CA THR A 245 -13.00 3.13 6.52
C THR A 245 -13.06 2.84 5.03
N LEU A 246 -14.17 3.18 4.34
CA LEU A 246 -14.27 3.01 2.88
C LEU A 246 -13.22 3.86 2.14
N THR A 247 -12.96 5.09 2.58
CA THR A 247 -11.90 5.94 2.03
C THR A 247 -10.52 5.32 2.24
N SER A 248 -10.23 4.85 3.46
CA SER A 248 -8.98 4.17 3.78
C SER A 248 -8.78 2.86 3.00
N MET A 249 -9.86 2.10 2.79
CA MET A 249 -9.86 0.90 1.96
C MET A 249 -9.58 1.25 0.49
N GLY A 250 -10.22 2.29 -0.05
CA GLY A 250 -9.94 2.81 -1.39
C GLY A 250 -8.46 3.19 -1.58
N ASN A 251 -7.86 3.83 -0.57
CA ASN A 251 -6.43 4.16 -0.58
C ASN A 251 -5.53 2.91 -0.62
N ALA A 252 -5.87 1.86 0.13
CA ALA A 252 -5.11 0.61 0.11
C ALA A 252 -5.29 -0.17 -1.19
N LEU A 253 -6.52 -0.23 -1.72
CA LEU A 253 -6.83 -0.87 -2.99
C LEU A 253 -6.12 -0.17 -4.15
N SER A 254 -6.08 1.16 -4.14
CA SER A 254 -5.29 1.95 -5.09
C SER A 254 -3.80 1.60 -4.97
N GLY A 255 -3.22 1.58 -3.78
CA GLY A 255 -1.82 1.13 -3.60
C GLY A 255 -1.53 -0.30 -4.07
N LEU A 256 -2.55 -1.17 -4.15
CA LEU A 256 -2.45 -2.55 -4.65
C LEU A 256 -2.72 -2.68 -6.16
N GLY A 257 -2.91 -1.59 -6.90
CA GLY A 257 -3.25 -1.69 -8.32
C GLY A 257 -4.71 -2.04 -8.62
N ARG A 258 -5.56 -2.23 -7.60
CA ARG A 258 -6.96 -2.70 -7.73
C ARG A 258 -7.91 -1.54 -8.02
N ALA A 259 -7.76 -0.93 -9.19
CA ALA A 259 -8.39 0.33 -9.55
C ALA A 259 -9.92 0.32 -9.47
N GLU A 260 -10.58 -0.70 -10.02
CA GLU A 260 -12.04 -0.78 -10.05
C GLU A 260 -12.63 -0.88 -8.64
N ALA A 261 -12.00 -1.71 -7.79
CA ALA A 261 -12.40 -1.86 -6.39
C ALA A 261 -12.15 -0.56 -5.59
N ALA A 262 -11.04 0.13 -5.86
CA ALA A 262 -10.75 1.42 -5.24
C ALA A 262 -11.78 2.49 -5.62
N GLU A 263 -12.11 2.61 -6.91
CA GLU A 263 -13.13 3.53 -7.43
C GLU A 263 -14.50 3.26 -6.78
N ALA A 264 -14.90 1.99 -6.70
CA ALA A 264 -16.15 1.59 -6.04
C ALA A 264 -16.18 1.99 -4.55
N ALA A 265 -15.09 1.75 -3.82
CA ALA A 265 -14.99 2.12 -2.41
C ALA A 265 -15.08 3.64 -2.20
N TYR A 266 -14.36 4.43 -3.01
CA TYR A 266 -14.42 5.90 -2.95
C TYR A 266 -15.80 6.43 -3.30
N ARG A 267 -16.44 5.91 -4.36
CA ARG A 267 -17.80 6.34 -4.74
C ARG A 267 -18.83 5.98 -3.68
N LYS A 268 -18.72 4.82 -3.03
CA LYS A 268 -19.57 4.49 -1.88
C LYS A 268 -19.36 5.46 -0.72
N ALA A 269 -18.11 5.79 -0.39
CA ALA A 269 -17.79 6.78 0.63
C ALA A 269 -18.36 8.17 0.30
N LEU A 270 -18.27 8.62 -0.96
CA LEU A 270 -18.85 9.90 -1.41
C LEU A 270 -20.38 9.90 -1.41
N ALA A 271 -21.02 8.77 -1.71
CA ALA A 271 -22.49 8.66 -1.59
C ALA A 271 -22.96 8.86 -0.14
N LEU A 272 -22.16 8.41 0.84
CA LEU A 272 -22.42 8.58 2.27
C LEU A 272 -22.01 9.96 2.81
N ARG A 273 -20.94 10.54 2.26
CA ARG A 273 -20.41 11.86 2.63
C ARG A 273 -19.89 12.62 1.39
N PRO A 274 -20.77 13.36 0.68
CA PRO A 274 -20.42 13.98 -0.62
C PRO A 274 -19.29 15.02 -0.54
N ALA A 275 -19.26 15.85 0.50
CA ALA A 275 -18.27 16.92 0.67
C ALA A 275 -16.99 16.46 1.39
N SER A 276 -16.58 15.20 1.20
CA SER A 276 -15.37 14.66 1.82
C SER A 276 -14.13 14.98 0.98
N GLY A 277 -13.44 16.09 1.29
CA GLY A 277 -12.24 16.51 0.55
C GLY A 277 -11.14 15.44 0.47
N GLU A 278 -11.01 14.59 1.50
CA GLU A 278 -10.06 13.46 1.47
C GLU A 278 -10.41 12.41 0.41
N THR A 279 -11.70 12.08 0.32
CA THR A 279 -12.22 11.04 -0.56
C THR A 279 -12.25 11.53 -2.01
N LEU A 280 -12.64 12.80 -2.22
CA LEU A 280 -12.53 13.48 -3.52
C LEU A 280 -11.09 13.50 -4.02
N ASN A 281 -10.15 13.84 -3.14
CA ASN A 281 -8.72 13.81 -3.45
C ASN A 281 -8.20 12.39 -3.75
N GLY A 282 -8.60 11.39 -2.96
CA GLY A 282 -8.23 9.98 -3.20
C GLY A 282 -8.73 9.46 -4.54
N LEU A 283 -9.99 9.77 -4.89
CA LEU A 283 -10.57 9.43 -6.18
C LEU A 283 -9.92 10.22 -7.32
N GLY A 284 -9.62 11.51 -7.13
CA GLY A 284 -8.93 12.34 -8.12
C GLY A 284 -7.53 11.79 -8.44
N ASN A 285 -6.77 11.38 -7.42
CA ASN A 285 -5.49 10.72 -7.61
C ASN A 285 -5.63 9.41 -8.40
N LEU A 286 -6.63 8.59 -8.07
CA LEU A 286 -6.92 7.36 -8.82
C LEU A 286 -7.25 7.66 -10.29
N MET A 287 -8.10 8.65 -10.57
CA MET A 287 -8.44 9.05 -11.93
C MET A 287 -7.20 9.52 -12.72
N ARG A 288 -6.32 10.29 -12.08
CA ARG A 288 -5.05 10.72 -12.68
C ARG A 288 -4.13 9.52 -12.97
N ASP A 289 -4.00 8.58 -12.05
CA ASP A 289 -3.15 7.39 -12.22
C ASP A 289 -3.70 6.44 -13.32
N LEU A 290 -5.00 6.52 -13.60
CA LEU A 290 -5.68 5.88 -14.74
C LEU A 290 -5.61 6.68 -16.05
N GLY A 291 -5.06 7.90 -16.03
CA GLY A 291 -4.98 8.80 -17.19
C GLY A 291 -6.27 9.58 -17.49
N ARG A 292 -7.28 9.52 -16.61
CA ARG A 292 -8.55 10.26 -16.72
C ARG A 292 -8.39 11.68 -16.14
N ASN A 293 -7.45 12.45 -16.68
CA ASN A 293 -7.07 13.76 -16.14
C ASN A 293 -8.23 14.77 -16.03
N PRO A 294 -9.13 14.94 -17.01
CA PRO A 294 -10.25 15.88 -16.88
C PRO A 294 -11.17 15.58 -15.69
N GLU A 295 -11.39 14.31 -15.38
CA GLU A 295 -12.18 13.89 -14.23
C GLU A 295 -11.41 14.10 -12.92
N ALA A 296 -10.11 13.82 -12.92
CA ALA A 296 -9.23 14.13 -11.78
C ALA A 296 -9.27 15.62 -11.45
N GLU A 297 -9.16 16.50 -12.44
CA GLU A 297 -9.25 17.96 -12.25
C GLU A 297 -10.58 18.37 -11.60
N ALA A 298 -11.71 17.86 -12.09
CA ALA A 298 -13.02 18.17 -11.53
C ALA A 298 -13.13 17.73 -10.05
N LEU A 299 -12.60 16.56 -9.72
CA LEU A 299 -12.58 16.04 -8.35
C LEU A 299 -11.67 16.86 -7.43
N PHE A 300 -10.51 17.30 -7.90
CA PHE A 300 -9.62 18.16 -7.10
C PHE A 300 -10.22 19.55 -6.86
N ARG A 301 -10.93 20.14 -7.83
CA ARG A 301 -11.67 21.40 -7.62
C ARG A 301 -12.72 21.24 -6.52
N GLN A 302 -13.52 20.17 -6.56
CA GLN A 302 -14.46 19.87 -5.47
C GLN A 302 -13.75 19.64 -4.12
N ALA A 303 -12.57 19.00 -4.13
CA ALA A 303 -11.79 18.80 -2.91
C ALA A 303 -11.29 20.13 -2.31
N ILE A 304 -10.87 21.08 -3.16
CA ILE A 304 -10.47 22.44 -2.77
C ILE A 304 -11.66 23.16 -2.11
N GLU A 305 -12.84 23.11 -2.72
CA GLU A 305 -14.08 23.71 -2.18
C GLU A 305 -14.48 23.09 -0.83
N ALA A 306 -14.27 21.79 -0.66
CA ALA A 306 -14.56 21.07 0.59
C ALA A 306 -13.47 21.22 1.68
N GLY A 307 -12.32 21.82 1.35
CA GLY A 307 -11.14 21.85 2.21
C GLY A 307 -11.33 22.70 3.49
N PRO A 308 -11.23 22.13 4.70
CA PRO A 308 -11.52 22.85 5.93
C PRO A 308 -10.39 23.79 6.40
N HIS A 309 -9.18 23.67 5.84
CA HIS A 309 -8.01 24.47 6.24
C HIS A 309 -6.99 24.58 5.09
N VAL A 310 -6.18 25.65 5.12
CA VAL A 310 -5.25 26.03 4.04
C VAL A 310 -4.26 24.92 3.64
N SER A 311 -3.78 24.10 4.58
CA SER A 311 -2.84 23.00 4.29
C SER A 311 -3.46 21.88 3.45
N ARG A 312 -4.76 21.59 3.62
CA ARG A 312 -5.46 20.60 2.78
C ARG A 312 -5.77 21.19 1.41
N VAL A 313 -6.18 22.46 1.39
CA VAL A 313 -6.44 23.21 0.17
C VAL A 313 -5.19 23.30 -0.71
N SER A 314 -4.02 23.61 -0.13
CA SER A 314 -2.75 23.69 -0.85
C SER A 314 -2.33 22.34 -1.43
N LEU A 315 -2.50 21.24 -0.68
CA LEU A 315 -2.30 19.89 -1.19
C LEU A 315 -3.19 19.59 -2.41
N TYR A 316 -4.48 19.89 -2.33
CA TYR A 316 -5.43 19.62 -3.41
C TYR A 316 -5.15 20.49 -4.64
N ALA A 317 -4.78 21.76 -4.45
CA ALA A 317 -4.34 22.66 -5.52
C ALA A 317 -3.10 22.13 -6.25
N SER A 318 -2.12 21.61 -5.50
CA SER A 318 -0.94 20.99 -6.11
C SER A 318 -1.26 19.71 -6.89
N HIS A 319 -2.27 18.92 -6.48
CA HIS A 319 -2.71 17.76 -7.25
C HIS A 319 -3.49 18.16 -8.52
N LEU A 320 -4.33 19.19 -8.43
CA LEU A 320 -5.01 19.79 -9.59
C LEU A 320 -3.99 20.24 -10.64
N ALA A 321 -2.97 21.00 -10.24
CA ALA A 321 -1.93 21.48 -11.14
C ALA A 321 -1.13 20.33 -11.80
N GLN A 322 -0.97 19.21 -11.11
CA GLN A 322 -0.33 18.02 -11.68
C GLN A 322 -1.21 17.32 -12.73
N ALA A 323 -2.53 17.34 -12.58
CA ALA A 323 -3.47 16.73 -13.52
C ALA A 323 -3.75 17.62 -14.75
N LYS A 324 -3.66 18.94 -14.59
CA LYS A 324 -4.01 19.95 -15.61
C LYS A 324 -2.81 20.35 -16.46
N THR A 325 -2.98 20.51 -17.77
CA THR A 325 -1.98 21.19 -18.64
C THR A 325 -2.37 22.66 -18.82
N PHE A 326 -1.48 23.58 -18.46
CA PHE A 326 -1.74 25.02 -18.54
C PHE A 326 -1.35 25.59 -19.91
N ARG A 327 -2.24 26.37 -20.51
CA ARG A 327 -2.00 27.02 -21.82
C ARG A 327 -2.36 28.50 -21.85
N ASP A 328 -3.10 28.97 -20.85
CA ASP A 328 -3.56 30.35 -20.72
C ASP A 328 -2.86 31.00 -19.51
N PRO A 329 -2.11 32.10 -19.68
CA PRO A 329 -1.52 32.82 -18.56
C PRO A 329 -2.56 33.45 -17.61
N ALA A 330 -3.81 33.64 -18.05
CA ALA A 330 -4.91 34.16 -17.23
C ALA A 330 -5.70 33.07 -16.49
N ASP A 331 -5.21 31.83 -16.49
CA ASP A 331 -5.89 30.71 -15.86
C ASP A 331 -6.07 30.94 -14.34
N PRO A 332 -7.30 30.85 -13.81
CA PRO A 332 -7.58 31.17 -12.41
C PRO A 332 -6.89 30.23 -11.42
N ASP A 333 -6.56 29.00 -11.83
CA ASP A 333 -5.85 28.05 -10.97
C ASP A 333 -4.40 28.52 -10.72
N ILE A 334 -3.79 29.28 -11.65
CA ILE A 334 -2.45 29.89 -11.49
C ILE A 334 -2.51 31.01 -10.46
N ALA A 335 -3.45 31.94 -10.63
CA ALA A 335 -3.65 33.04 -9.68
C ALA A 335 -3.95 32.51 -8.26
N PHE A 336 -4.68 31.40 -8.16
CA PHE A 336 -4.94 30.73 -6.89
C PHE A 336 -3.66 30.19 -6.23
N LEU A 337 -2.79 29.49 -7.00
CA LEU A 337 -1.50 29.02 -6.49
C LEU A 337 -0.61 30.18 -6.01
N GLU A 338 -0.59 31.30 -6.74
CA GLU A 338 0.15 32.50 -6.34
C GLU A 338 -0.41 33.11 -5.05
N SER A 339 -1.74 33.16 -4.91
CA SER A 339 -2.39 33.64 -3.67
C SER A 339 -2.05 32.79 -2.45
N LEU A 340 -1.95 31.46 -2.61
CA LEU A 340 -1.56 30.55 -1.53
C LEU A 340 -0.13 30.81 -1.06
N LEU A 341 0.80 31.11 -1.97
CA LEU A 341 2.19 31.44 -1.64
C LEU A 341 2.34 32.83 -1.02
N ALA A 342 1.46 33.77 -1.37
CA ALA A 342 1.45 35.11 -0.80
C ALA A 342 0.79 35.19 0.58
N GLY A 343 -0.02 34.19 0.96
CA GLY A 343 -0.72 34.15 2.24
C GLY A 343 0.22 34.01 3.44
N PRO A 344 -0.06 34.68 4.58
CA PRO A 344 0.68 34.44 5.81
C PRO A 344 0.45 33.00 6.31
N ASP A 345 1.44 32.43 7.00
CA ASP A 345 1.34 31.19 7.78
C ASP A 345 1.22 29.85 7.01
N LEU A 346 1.51 29.80 5.69
CA LEU A 346 1.65 28.50 5.01
C LEU A 346 2.95 27.82 5.48
N PRO A 347 2.94 26.58 6.01
CA PRO A 347 4.19 25.95 6.45
C PRO A 347 5.14 25.69 5.27
N ALA A 348 6.45 25.67 5.54
CA ALA A 348 7.49 25.55 4.50
C ALA A 348 7.30 24.33 3.59
N THR A 349 6.85 23.20 4.14
CA THR A 349 6.51 21.98 3.40
C THR A 349 5.40 22.18 2.37
N GLU A 350 4.37 22.93 2.72
CA GLU A 350 3.27 23.29 1.83
C GLU A 350 3.69 24.37 0.83
N GLN A 351 4.50 25.35 1.25
CA GLN A 351 5.05 26.37 0.35
C GLN A 351 5.88 25.74 -0.77
N ALA A 352 6.78 24.81 -0.44
CA ALA A 352 7.54 24.07 -1.43
C ALA A 352 6.62 23.32 -2.42
N ARG A 353 5.64 22.58 -1.89
CA ARG A 353 4.67 21.82 -2.71
C ARG A 353 3.89 22.71 -3.69
N VAL A 354 3.40 23.86 -3.24
CA VAL A 354 2.69 24.84 -4.09
C VAL A 354 3.65 25.51 -5.06
N GLY A 355 4.88 25.84 -4.64
CA GLY A 355 5.91 26.40 -5.50
C GLY A 355 6.27 25.49 -6.68
N TYR A 356 6.38 24.18 -6.45
CA TYR A 356 6.56 23.19 -7.52
C TYR A 356 5.37 23.12 -8.46
N ALA A 357 4.14 23.21 -7.94
CA ALA A 357 2.93 23.27 -8.77
C ALA A 357 2.90 24.53 -9.65
N LEU A 358 3.31 25.68 -9.12
CA LEU A 358 3.44 26.93 -9.88
C LEU A 358 4.56 26.85 -10.92
N GLY A 359 5.71 26.27 -10.58
CA GLY A 359 6.80 26.00 -11.52
C GLY A 359 6.32 25.14 -12.69
N LYS A 360 5.52 24.11 -12.41
CA LYS A 360 4.88 23.26 -13.42
C LYS A 360 3.93 24.05 -14.32
N ALA A 361 3.04 24.87 -13.75
CA ALA A 361 2.14 25.70 -14.54
C ALA A 361 2.90 26.66 -15.47
N ARG A 362 3.94 27.33 -14.96
CA ARG A 362 4.80 28.22 -15.75
C ARG A 362 5.60 27.48 -16.82
N HIS A 363 6.03 26.25 -16.55
CA HIS A 363 6.72 25.41 -17.52
C HIS A 363 5.78 25.02 -18.67
N ASP A 364 4.55 24.58 -18.38
CA ASP A 364 3.57 24.28 -19.42
C ASP A 364 3.28 25.51 -20.30
N LEU A 365 3.12 26.69 -19.69
CA LEU A 365 2.93 27.94 -20.43
C LEU A 365 4.14 28.23 -21.33
N ALA A 366 5.37 28.11 -20.83
CA ALA A 366 6.58 28.31 -21.61
C ALA A 366 6.67 27.32 -22.79
N ASP A 367 6.30 26.05 -22.58
CA ASP A 367 6.20 25.03 -23.63
C ASP A 367 5.10 25.36 -24.67
N ALA A 368 4.05 26.09 -24.27
CA ALA A 368 3.00 26.61 -25.16
C ALA A 368 3.36 27.97 -25.82
N GLY A 369 4.59 28.47 -25.62
CA GLY A 369 5.03 29.77 -26.14
C GLY A 369 4.50 30.98 -25.35
N GLN A 370 3.97 30.76 -24.15
CA GLN A 370 3.47 31.79 -23.24
C GLN A 370 4.41 31.91 -22.04
N GLY A 371 5.30 32.91 -22.01
CA GLY A 371 6.28 33.08 -20.92
C GLY A 371 7.66 32.47 -21.25
N SER A 372 8.43 32.10 -20.23
CA SER A 372 9.85 31.71 -20.39
C SER A 372 10.24 30.53 -19.49
N HIS A 373 11.02 29.60 -20.03
CA HIS A 373 11.63 28.48 -19.29
C HIS A 373 12.49 28.96 -18.11
N ALA A 374 13.12 30.14 -18.22
CA ALA A 374 13.88 30.73 -17.11
C ALA A 374 12.98 31.07 -15.91
N ALA A 375 11.82 31.69 -16.15
CA ALA A 375 10.87 32.05 -15.10
C ALA A 375 10.19 30.82 -14.48
N ALA A 376 9.98 29.76 -15.28
CA ALA A 376 9.53 28.46 -14.79
C ALA A 376 10.59 27.82 -13.87
N PHE A 377 11.85 27.82 -14.30
CA PHE A 377 12.97 27.29 -13.51
C PHE A 377 13.14 28.05 -12.20
N GLU A 378 13.01 29.38 -12.21
CA GLU A 378 13.12 30.19 -11.00
C GLU A 378 12.06 29.81 -9.95
N ALA A 379 10.83 29.51 -10.38
CA ALA A 379 9.78 29.01 -9.49
C ALA A 379 10.14 27.64 -8.90
N TYR A 380 10.69 26.72 -9.70
CA TYR A 380 11.20 25.44 -9.20
C TYR A 380 12.37 25.63 -8.22
N ALA A 381 13.33 26.48 -8.54
CA ALA A 381 14.51 26.73 -7.72
C ALA A 381 14.14 27.33 -6.35
N ARG A 382 13.20 28.29 -6.30
CA ARG A 382 12.68 28.80 -5.02
C ARG A 382 11.99 27.71 -4.20
N ALA A 383 11.18 26.87 -4.84
CA ALA A 383 10.51 25.75 -4.17
C ALA A 383 11.50 24.71 -3.64
N ALA A 384 12.53 24.39 -4.43
CA ALA A 384 13.61 23.48 -4.08
C ALA A 384 14.41 24.01 -2.88
N ALA A 385 14.77 25.30 -2.88
CA ALA A 385 15.46 25.93 -1.77
C ALA A 385 14.67 25.88 -0.45
N ILE A 386 13.35 26.17 -0.50
CA ILE A 386 12.46 26.05 0.66
C ILE A 386 12.44 24.60 1.15
N LYS A 387 12.26 23.63 0.25
CA LYS A 387 12.25 22.20 0.61
C LYS A 387 13.58 21.77 1.22
N ARG A 388 14.71 22.13 0.61
CA ARG A 388 16.06 21.79 1.08
C ARG A 388 16.32 22.30 2.49
N ALA A 389 15.82 23.49 2.83
CA ALA A 389 15.92 24.08 4.16
C ALA A 389 15.11 23.32 5.24
N THR A 390 14.12 22.49 4.85
CA THR A 390 13.40 21.62 5.79
C THR A 390 14.12 20.31 6.10
N LEU A 391 15.19 19.98 5.35
CA LEU A 391 15.85 18.68 5.41
C LEU A 391 17.12 18.73 6.26
N THR A 392 17.29 17.72 7.12
CA THR A 392 18.59 17.34 7.65
C THR A 392 19.18 16.27 6.75
N TYR A 393 20.05 16.67 5.82
CA TYR A 393 20.58 15.81 4.76
C TYR A 393 22.00 16.26 4.38
N ASP A 394 22.89 15.30 4.17
CA ASP A 394 24.24 15.48 3.63
C ASP A 394 24.48 14.41 2.54
N VAL A 395 24.77 14.86 1.31
CA VAL A 395 25.04 13.95 0.18
C VAL A 395 26.27 13.06 0.41
N ALA A 396 27.19 13.47 1.27
CA ALA A 396 28.36 12.67 1.60
C ALA A 396 27.97 11.35 2.31
N ASP A 397 26.82 11.29 2.99
CA ASP A 397 26.30 10.04 3.56
C ASP A 397 25.92 9.05 2.45
N ASP A 398 25.23 9.51 1.40
CA ASP A 398 24.86 8.69 0.25
C ASP A 398 26.10 8.24 -0.54
N GLU A 399 27.09 9.13 -0.71
CA GLU A 399 28.36 8.78 -1.36
C GLU A 399 29.09 7.67 -0.61
N ARG A 400 29.21 7.79 0.72
CA ARG A 400 29.81 6.75 1.58
C ARG A 400 29.05 5.43 1.48
N LEU A 401 27.72 5.49 1.60
CA LEU A 401 26.84 4.34 1.48
C LEU A 401 27.09 3.57 0.17
N MET A 402 27.12 4.27 -0.97
CA MET A 402 27.29 3.63 -2.27
C MET A 402 28.69 3.00 -2.42
N VAL A 403 29.72 3.61 -1.85
CA VAL A 403 31.07 3.00 -1.79
C VAL A 403 31.04 1.71 -0.96
N GLU A 404 30.44 1.74 0.23
CA GLU A 404 30.33 0.55 1.08
C GLU A 404 29.53 -0.58 0.42
N LEU A 405 28.43 -0.25 -0.28
CA LEU A 405 27.63 -1.20 -1.04
C LEU A 405 28.42 -1.84 -2.19
N ALA A 406 29.18 -1.05 -2.95
CA ALA A 406 30.00 -1.54 -4.06
C ALA A 406 31.01 -2.62 -3.63
N GLU A 407 31.47 -2.55 -2.37
CA GLU A 407 32.39 -3.51 -1.77
C GLU A 407 31.69 -4.67 -1.05
N ALA A 408 30.40 -4.57 -0.76
CA ALA A 408 29.65 -5.56 0.01
C ALA A 408 28.82 -6.47 -0.91
N LEU A 409 29.39 -7.61 -1.32
CA LEU A 409 28.68 -8.63 -2.08
C LEU A 409 28.48 -9.91 -1.26
N PRO A 410 27.23 -10.35 -1.02
CA PRO A 410 26.98 -11.63 -0.37
C PRO A 410 27.41 -12.81 -1.22
N GLN A 411 27.70 -13.93 -0.55
CA GLN A 411 27.81 -15.22 -1.24
C GLN A 411 26.47 -15.58 -1.87
N ALA A 412 26.52 -16.17 -3.06
CA ALA A 412 25.32 -16.59 -3.77
C ALA A 412 24.62 -17.74 -3.01
N VAL A 413 23.30 -17.69 -2.94
CA VAL A 413 22.49 -18.78 -2.35
C VAL A 413 22.17 -19.80 -3.43
N PRO A 414 22.49 -21.09 -3.23
CA PRO A 414 22.07 -22.15 -4.13
C PRO A 414 20.54 -22.24 -4.25
N ALA A 415 20.02 -22.47 -5.46
CA ALA A 415 18.58 -22.49 -5.72
C ALA A 415 17.83 -23.59 -4.93
N ASP A 416 18.50 -24.71 -4.66
CA ASP A 416 18.01 -25.83 -3.85
C ASP A 416 17.92 -25.52 -2.35
N ALA A 417 18.60 -24.48 -1.87
CA ALA A 417 18.49 -24.01 -0.48
C ALA A 417 17.22 -23.17 -0.23
N ILE A 418 16.46 -22.86 -1.28
CA ILE A 418 15.22 -22.08 -1.23
C ILE A 418 14.06 -23.05 -1.44
N ALA A 419 12.95 -22.86 -0.72
CA ALA A 419 11.82 -23.78 -0.82
C ALA A 419 11.12 -23.57 -2.17
N VAL A 420 11.57 -24.29 -3.21
CA VAL A 420 11.02 -24.15 -4.57
C VAL A 420 9.91 -25.18 -4.80
N ALA A 421 8.68 -24.72 -4.69
CA ALA A 421 7.59 -25.21 -5.53
C ALA A 421 6.78 -23.98 -5.99
N ASP A 422 6.80 -23.72 -7.30
CA ASP A 422 6.01 -22.67 -7.99
C ASP A 422 6.26 -21.21 -7.54
N ALA A 423 7.52 -20.84 -7.28
CA ALA A 423 7.89 -19.46 -6.95
C ALA A 423 7.83 -18.54 -8.18
N VAL A 424 7.28 -17.34 -7.97
CA VAL A 424 7.24 -16.26 -8.96
C VAL A 424 8.64 -15.79 -9.32
N ARG A 425 8.88 -15.42 -10.59
CA ARG A 425 10.16 -14.88 -11.06
C ARG A 425 10.18 -13.35 -10.93
N PRO A 426 11.04 -12.77 -10.08
CA PRO A 426 11.05 -11.33 -9.89
C PRO A 426 11.85 -10.61 -10.99
N ILE A 427 11.29 -9.50 -11.46
CA ILE A 427 11.94 -8.56 -12.39
C ILE A 427 12.08 -7.22 -11.67
N TYR A 428 13.28 -6.88 -11.24
CA TYR A 428 13.58 -5.60 -10.62
C TYR A 428 13.90 -4.57 -11.71
N ILE A 429 13.20 -3.45 -11.71
CA ILE A 429 13.45 -2.37 -12.68
C ILE A 429 14.06 -1.19 -11.93
N VAL A 430 15.32 -0.91 -12.23
CA VAL A 430 16.18 -0.04 -11.43
C VAL A 430 16.84 1.05 -12.28
N GLY A 431 17.31 2.09 -11.60
CA GLY A 431 18.02 3.21 -12.21
C GLY A 431 17.79 4.49 -11.42
N MET A 432 18.31 5.61 -11.92
CA MET A 432 17.94 6.91 -11.35
C MET A 432 16.43 7.13 -11.45
N PRO A 433 15.79 7.74 -10.44
CA PRO A 433 14.45 8.29 -10.61
C PRO A 433 14.38 9.13 -11.89
N ARG A 434 13.24 9.06 -12.61
CA ARG A 434 13.02 9.79 -13.88
C ARG A 434 13.87 9.33 -15.08
N SER A 435 14.64 8.24 -14.98
CA SER A 435 15.42 7.71 -16.10
C SER A 435 14.60 6.97 -17.17
N GLY A 436 13.35 6.60 -16.87
CA GLY A 436 12.48 5.83 -17.77
C GLY A 436 12.01 4.49 -17.22
N THR A 437 12.32 4.18 -15.95
CA THR A 437 11.91 2.94 -15.26
C THR A 437 10.42 2.63 -15.37
N SER A 438 9.54 3.63 -15.24
CA SER A 438 8.09 3.44 -15.37
C SER A 438 7.64 3.07 -16.80
N LEU A 439 8.34 3.54 -17.83
CA LEU A 439 8.06 3.15 -19.22
C LEU A 439 8.46 1.69 -19.46
N ILE A 440 9.64 1.30 -18.96
CA ILE A 440 10.11 -0.08 -19.03
C ILE A 440 9.17 -1.03 -18.31
N GLU A 441 8.71 -0.67 -17.13
CA GLU A 441 7.73 -1.48 -16.41
C GLU A 441 6.43 -1.64 -17.20
N GLN A 442 5.94 -0.58 -17.82
CA GLN A 442 4.72 -0.67 -18.63
C GLN A 442 4.91 -1.58 -19.85
N ILE A 443 6.06 -1.51 -20.52
CA ILE A 443 6.39 -2.39 -21.64
C ILE A 443 6.39 -3.84 -21.17
N ILE A 444 7.16 -4.16 -20.12
CA ILE A 444 7.29 -5.52 -19.60
C ILE A 444 5.95 -6.04 -19.07
N ALA A 445 5.23 -5.24 -18.30
CA ALA A 445 3.94 -5.62 -17.71
C ALA A 445 2.76 -5.60 -18.69
N SER A 446 2.99 -5.22 -19.95
CA SER A 446 2.00 -5.45 -21.02
C SER A 446 2.02 -6.91 -21.49
N HIS A 447 3.08 -7.66 -21.16
CA HIS A 447 3.14 -9.09 -21.42
C HIS A 447 2.17 -9.87 -20.52
N PRO A 448 1.36 -10.80 -21.04
CA PRO A 448 0.30 -11.49 -20.28
C PRO A 448 0.81 -12.37 -19.12
N ALA A 449 2.07 -12.80 -19.17
CA ALA A 449 2.70 -13.59 -18.10
C ALA A 449 3.34 -12.74 -16.97
N VAL A 450 3.27 -11.40 -17.05
CA VAL A 450 3.93 -10.50 -16.11
C VAL A 450 2.91 -9.67 -15.35
N HIS A 451 2.94 -9.79 -14.02
CA HIS A 451 2.21 -8.90 -13.13
C HIS A 451 3.05 -7.66 -12.81
N GLY A 452 2.49 -6.49 -13.10
CA GLY A 452 3.14 -5.21 -12.90
C GLY A 452 2.89 -4.59 -11.54
N ALA A 453 3.76 -4.80 -10.55
CA ALA A 453 3.45 -4.46 -9.15
C ALA A 453 3.86 -3.03 -8.70
N GLY A 454 4.44 -2.21 -9.57
CA GLY A 454 4.83 -0.83 -9.24
C GLY A 454 6.02 -0.74 -8.28
N GLU A 455 6.02 0.31 -7.45
CA GLU A 455 7.06 0.59 -6.45
C GLU A 455 6.71 -0.09 -5.11
N LEU A 456 7.31 -1.25 -4.81
CA LEU A 456 6.92 -2.03 -3.64
C LEU A 456 7.56 -1.57 -2.32
N GLY A 457 8.69 -0.86 -2.36
CA GLY A 457 9.46 -0.49 -1.16
C GLY A 457 9.98 -1.69 -0.33
N MET A 458 9.77 -2.91 -0.82
CA MET A 458 9.96 -4.15 -0.07
C MET A 458 11.44 -4.40 0.25
N ILE A 459 12.32 -4.23 -0.72
CA ILE A 459 13.72 -4.62 -0.61
C ILE A 459 14.46 -3.84 0.49
N PRO A 460 14.44 -2.49 0.52
CA PRO A 460 15.06 -1.73 1.61
C PRO A 460 14.56 -2.17 3.00
N ASP A 461 13.26 -2.43 3.12
CA ASP A 461 12.64 -2.87 4.37
C ASP A 461 13.08 -4.27 4.80
N ARG A 462 13.17 -5.21 3.85
CA ARG A 462 13.62 -6.58 4.14
C ARG A 462 15.09 -6.61 4.48
N VAL A 463 15.90 -5.84 3.76
CA VAL A 463 17.33 -5.68 4.03
C VAL A 463 17.55 -5.17 5.46
N ARG A 464 16.80 -4.14 5.88
CA ARG A 464 16.86 -3.63 7.26
C ARG A 464 16.40 -4.65 8.30
N LEU A 465 15.27 -5.33 8.06
CA LEU A 465 14.70 -6.27 9.03
C LEU A 465 15.61 -7.49 9.25
N HIS A 466 16.04 -8.14 8.17
CA HIS A 466 16.89 -9.33 8.25
C HIS A 466 18.30 -8.98 8.74
N GLY A 467 18.82 -7.81 8.38
CA GLY A 467 20.08 -7.29 8.95
C GLY A 467 20.01 -7.10 10.46
N ALA A 468 18.95 -6.46 10.97
CA ALA A 468 18.74 -6.28 12.41
C ALA A 468 18.58 -7.61 13.15
N ALA A 469 17.80 -8.55 12.60
CA ALA A 469 17.63 -9.90 13.17
C ALA A 469 18.94 -10.70 13.21
N ALA A 470 19.85 -10.42 12.28
CA ALA A 470 21.20 -11.00 12.25
C ALA A 470 22.21 -10.23 13.14
N GLY A 471 21.78 -9.21 13.89
CA GLY A 471 22.62 -8.46 14.82
C GLY A 471 23.40 -7.31 14.20
N PHE A 472 23.07 -6.88 12.98
CA PHE A 472 23.75 -5.80 12.30
C PHE A 472 22.97 -4.48 12.42
N HIS A 473 23.68 -3.42 12.82
CA HIS A 473 23.11 -2.07 12.91
C HIS A 473 23.21 -1.29 11.58
N THR A 474 24.19 -1.64 10.75
CA THR A 474 24.38 -1.05 9.41
C THR A 474 23.66 -1.92 8.37
N PRO A 475 22.62 -1.42 7.66
CA PRO A 475 21.72 -2.23 6.84
C PRO A 475 22.31 -2.99 5.64
N TRP A 476 23.62 -3.02 5.42
CA TRP A 476 24.28 -3.77 4.33
C TRP A 476 25.53 -4.54 4.79
N ALA A 477 26.05 -4.26 5.99
CA ALA A 477 27.19 -4.99 6.56
C ALA A 477 26.89 -6.49 6.73
N TRP A 478 25.62 -6.83 6.98
CA TRP A 478 25.16 -8.21 7.12
C TRP A 478 25.35 -9.02 5.84
N ALA A 479 25.34 -8.40 4.65
CA ALA A 479 25.51 -9.10 3.39
C ALA A 479 26.84 -9.87 3.30
N ARG A 480 27.90 -9.43 3.99
CA ARG A 480 29.21 -10.12 3.99
C ARG A 480 29.25 -11.37 4.88
N GLY A 481 28.32 -11.53 5.83
CA GLY A 481 28.41 -12.52 6.91
C GLY A 481 27.20 -13.43 7.07
N LEU A 482 26.32 -13.49 6.06
CA LEU A 482 25.13 -14.33 6.10
C LEU A 482 25.47 -15.83 6.13
N SER A 483 24.86 -16.56 7.05
CA SER A 483 24.73 -18.01 6.93
C SER A 483 23.77 -18.39 5.80
N ALA A 484 23.93 -19.59 5.22
CA ALA A 484 23.02 -20.11 4.20
C ALA A 484 21.55 -20.10 4.66
N THR A 485 21.30 -20.40 5.93
CA THR A 485 19.95 -20.37 6.53
C THR A 485 19.34 -18.98 6.55
N GLN A 486 20.09 -17.97 6.97
CA GLN A 486 19.60 -16.58 6.98
C GLN A 486 19.37 -16.06 5.56
N ALA A 487 20.24 -16.42 4.63
CA ALA A 487 20.12 -16.05 3.23
C ALA A 487 18.88 -16.69 2.58
N ALA A 488 18.61 -17.98 2.85
CA ALA A 488 17.39 -18.66 2.43
C ALA A 488 16.13 -18.06 3.08
N ALA A 489 16.19 -17.66 4.36
CA ALA A 489 15.06 -17.01 5.04
C ALA A 489 14.70 -15.66 4.40
N PHE A 490 15.70 -14.84 4.06
CA PHE A 490 15.50 -13.59 3.31
C PHE A 490 14.84 -13.86 1.95
N ALA A 491 15.34 -14.85 1.22
CA ALA A 491 14.82 -15.17 -0.10
C ALA A 491 13.37 -15.65 -0.07
N ASN A 492 13.05 -16.58 0.85
CA ASN A 492 11.70 -17.09 1.03
C ASN A 492 10.70 -15.99 1.45
N ASP A 493 11.11 -15.05 2.32
CA ASP A 493 10.28 -13.90 2.72
C ASP A 493 9.97 -13.00 1.51
N CYS A 494 10.98 -12.63 0.73
CA CYS A 494 10.82 -11.80 -0.47
C CYS A 494 9.93 -12.49 -1.52
N LEU A 495 10.23 -13.73 -1.90
CA LEU A 495 9.51 -14.45 -2.95
C LEU A 495 8.08 -14.79 -2.52
N GLY A 496 7.86 -15.15 -1.26
CA GLY A 496 6.51 -15.41 -0.72
C GLY A 496 5.61 -14.17 -0.78
N ARG A 497 6.17 -12.98 -0.52
CA ARG A 497 5.44 -11.70 -0.63
C ARG A 497 5.10 -11.37 -2.07
N LEU A 498 6.05 -11.48 -2.99
CA LEU A 498 5.79 -11.24 -4.42
C LEU A 498 4.75 -12.21 -4.96
N ARG A 499 4.77 -13.47 -4.53
CA ARG A 499 3.78 -14.47 -4.93
C ARG A 499 2.37 -14.07 -4.49
N ALA A 500 2.23 -13.50 -3.29
CA ALA A 500 0.94 -13.02 -2.78
C ALA A 500 0.34 -11.84 -3.55
N LEU A 501 1.15 -11.15 -4.38
CA LEU A 501 0.68 -10.05 -5.24
C LEU A 501 0.10 -10.57 -6.56
N VAL A 502 0.47 -11.77 -7.01
CA VAL A 502 0.02 -12.33 -8.30
C VAL A 502 -1.44 -12.80 -8.18
N PRO A 503 -2.38 -12.18 -8.93
CA PRO A 503 -3.79 -12.51 -8.82
C PRO A 503 -4.21 -13.74 -9.64
N GLY A 504 -3.37 -14.20 -10.59
CA GLY A 504 -3.73 -15.23 -11.55
C GLY A 504 -2.58 -16.16 -11.96
N ALA A 505 -2.49 -16.42 -13.26
CA ALA A 505 -1.55 -17.36 -13.86
C ALA A 505 -0.18 -16.73 -14.18
N GLU A 506 0.04 -15.45 -13.85
CA GLU A 506 1.30 -14.78 -14.12
C GLU A 506 2.46 -15.49 -13.42
N THR A 507 3.56 -15.64 -14.13
CA THR A 507 4.75 -16.34 -13.66
C THR A 507 5.84 -15.37 -13.21
N HIS A 508 5.71 -14.10 -13.58
CA HIS A 508 6.66 -13.03 -13.28
C HIS A 508 5.99 -11.86 -12.57
N VAL A 509 6.73 -11.18 -11.71
CA VAL A 509 6.30 -9.94 -11.05
C VAL A 509 7.37 -8.89 -11.19
N THR A 510 7.00 -7.69 -11.61
CA THR A 510 7.92 -6.55 -11.58
C THR A 510 7.91 -5.88 -10.22
N ASP A 511 9.08 -5.56 -9.68
CA ASP A 511 9.25 -4.52 -8.65
C ASP A 511 10.03 -3.37 -9.30
N LYS A 512 9.30 -2.34 -9.73
CA LYS A 512 9.90 -1.13 -10.28
C LYS A 512 10.08 -0.16 -9.13
N ALA A 513 11.16 -0.29 -8.39
CA ALA A 513 11.61 0.73 -7.45
C ALA A 513 13.00 1.21 -7.89
N PRO A 514 13.14 2.44 -8.44
CA PRO A 514 14.39 2.89 -9.08
C PRO A 514 15.61 2.69 -8.17
N ASN A 515 15.47 3.07 -6.90
CA ASN A 515 16.50 2.99 -5.86
C ASN A 515 16.93 1.55 -5.49
N ASN A 516 16.23 0.50 -5.97
CA ASN A 516 16.70 -0.87 -5.81
C ASN A 516 18.05 -1.11 -6.52
N PHE A 517 18.54 -0.17 -7.34
CA PHE A 517 19.93 -0.18 -7.84
C PHE A 517 20.95 -0.30 -6.69
N LEU A 518 20.66 0.27 -5.52
CA LEU A 518 21.51 0.16 -4.32
C LEU A 518 21.70 -1.30 -3.88
N PHE A 519 20.68 -2.13 -4.09
CA PHE A 519 20.62 -3.50 -3.63
C PHE A 519 20.81 -4.53 -4.75
N ALA A 520 21.21 -4.12 -5.96
CA ALA A 520 21.34 -5.03 -7.10
C ALA A 520 22.25 -6.23 -6.80
N GLY A 521 23.34 -6.02 -6.07
CA GLY A 521 24.23 -7.10 -5.62
C GLY A 521 23.55 -8.08 -4.65
N VAL A 522 22.73 -7.60 -3.72
CA VAL A 522 21.94 -8.43 -2.79
C VAL A 522 20.89 -9.23 -3.56
N LEU A 523 20.15 -8.57 -4.45
CA LEU A 523 19.11 -9.19 -5.26
C LEU A 523 19.67 -10.31 -6.14
N ALA A 524 20.75 -10.03 -6.85
CA ALA A 524 21.39 -10.99 -7.76
C ALA A 524 21.95 -12.24 -7.02
N ARG A 525 22.40 -12.08 -5.77
CA ARG A 525 23.05 -13.16 -5.00
C ARG A 525 22.10 -13.94 -4.11
N LEU A 526 21.06 -13.29 -3.58
CA LEU A 526 20.15 -13.90 -2.62
C LEU A 526 18.82 -14.34 -3.23
N LEU A 527 18.48 -13.91 -4.45
CA LEU A 527 17.23 -14.27 -5.12
C LEU A 527 17.50 -14.99 -6.45
N PRO A 528 17.60 -16.33 -6.43
CA PRO A 528 17.75 -17.14 -7.64
C PRO A 528 16.62 -16.88 -8.64
N GLY A 529 16.98 -16.75 -9.91
CA GLY A 529 16.04 -16.47 -11.00
C GLY A 529 15.60 -15.00 -11.09
N ALA A 530 16.11 -14.10 -10.23
CA ALA A 530 15.86 -12.68 -10.39
C ALA A 530 16.47 -12.14 -11.68
N ARG A 531 15.78 -11.17 -12.27
CA ARG A 531 16.27 -10.31 -13.36
C ARG A 531 16.27 -8.88 -12.87
N ILE A 532 17.31 -8.13 -13.18
CA ILE A 532 17.49 -6.74 -12.81
C ILE A 532 17.66 -5.95 -14.10
N VAL A 533 16.62 -5.25 -14.53
CA VAL A 533 16.62 -4.37 -15.68
C VAL A 533 17.03 -2.98 -15.20
N HIS A 534 18.27 -2.60 -15.49
CA HIS A 534 18.77 -1.26 -15.23
C HIS A 534 18.58 -0.39 -16.46
N ILE A 535 17.93 0.76 -16.30
CA ILE A 535 17.78 1.75 -17.37
C ILE A 535 18.53 3.03 -17.04
N HIS A 536 19.39 3.45 -17.98
CA HIS A 536 20.10 4.71 -17.94
C HIS A 536 19.70 5.62 -19.10
N ARG A 537 19.84 6.92 -18.86
CA ARG A 537 19.49 8.01 -19.77
C ARG A 537 20.51 9.12 -19.62
N ASP A 538 20.56 10.03 -20.60
CA ASP A 538 21.35 11.27 -20.52
C ASP A 538 21.28 11.91 -19.11
N PRO A 539 22.42 12.08 -18.42
CA PRO A 539 22.45 12.59 -17.06
C PRO A 539 21.81 13.98 -16.91
N MET A 540 21.93 14.87 -17.90
CA MET A 540 21.36 16.22 -17.81
C MET A 540 19.83 16.20 -17.89
N ASP A 541 19.25 15.37 -18.77
CA ASP A 541 17.80 15.14 -18.83
C ASP A 541 17.26 14.54 -17.51
N VAL A 542 17.99 13.58 -16.94
CA VAL A 542 17.64 12.96 -15.65
C VAL A 542 17.71 14.00 -14.53
N GLY A 543 18.80 14.77 -14.47
CA GLY A 543 19.02 15.78 -13.46
C GLY A 543 17.95 16.86 -13.48
N LEU A 544 17.62 17.43 -14.66
CA LEU A 544 16.50 18.35 -14.79
C LEU A 544 15.19 17.72 -14.28
N SER A 545 14.91 16.49 -14.72
CA SER A 545 13.65 15.81 -14.40
C SER A 545 13.51 15.50 -12.91
N CYS A 546 14.63 15.24 -12.21
CA CYS A 546 14.67 15.11 -10.75
C CYS A 546 14.48 16.46 -10.08
N PHE A 547 15.20 17.50 -10.50
CA PHE A 547 15.15 18.82 -9.86
C PHE A 547 13.77 19.46 -9.89
N ILE A 548 13.05 19.35 -11.02
CA ILE A 548 11.71 19.93 -11.18
C ILE A 548 10.59 19.06 -10.59
N GLN A 549 10.91 17.92 -10.02
CA GLN A 549 9.95 17.01 -9.39
C GLN A 549 9.91 17.23 -7.88
N HIS A 550 8.73 17.52 -7.35
CA HIS A 550 8.50 17.41 -5.91
C HIS A 550 8.33 15.93 -5.54
N PHE A 551 9.34 15.33 -4.90
CA PHE A 551 9.28 13.95 -4.43
C PHE A 551 8.51 13.85 -3.12
N ALA A 552 8.15 12.62 -2.73
CA ALA A 552 7.53 12.35 -1.44
C ALA A 552 8.43 12.82 -0.28
N GLU A 553 7.83 13.12 0.87
CA GLU A 553 8.45 13.89 1.97
C GLU A 553 9.82 13.35 2.45
N GLN A 554 10.01 12.03 2.41
CA GLN A 554 11.22 11.32 2.86
C GLN A 554 11.97 10.63 1.70
N ALA A 555 11.88 11.16 0.48
CA ALA A 555 12.47 10.55 -0.71
C ALA A 555 13.34 11.53 -1.49
N GLN A 556 14.43 11.01 -2.08
CA GLN A 556 15.31 11.70 -3.04
C GLN A 556 15.81 13.07 -2.56
N HIS A 557 16.31 13.17 -1.33
CA HIS A 557 16.71 14.44 -0.70
C HIS A 557 17.77 15.22 -1.51
N TYR A 558 18.67 14.53 -2.22
CA TYR A 558 19.66 15.13 -3.11
C TYR A 558 19.08 15.96 -4.26
N SER A 559 17.80 15.81 -4.59
CA SER A 559 17.22 16.42 -5.80
C SER A 559 16.92 17.91 -5.68
N TYR A 560 16.99 18.48 -4.47
CA TYR A 560 16.60 19.86 -4.19
C TYR A 560 17.75 20.88 -4.26
N ASP A 561 18.96 20.40 -4.58
CA ASP A 561 20.13 21.21 -4.89
C ASP A 561 20.87 20.60 -6.09
N LEU A 562 21.30 21.43 -7.04
CA LEU A 562 21.88 20.94 -8.29
C LEU A 562 23.27 20.33 -8.11
N GLU A 563 24.07 20.82 -7.16
CA GLU A 563 25.41 20.31 -6.89
C GLU A 563 25.33 18.99 -6.09
N GLU A 564 24.46 18.93 -5.08
CA GLU A 564 24.15 17.69 -4.35
C GLU A 564 23.60 16.61 -5.29
N LEU A 565 22.70 16.97 -6.22
CA LEU A 565 22.18 16.07 -7.25
C LEU A 565 23.30 15.53 -8.15
N GLY A 566 24.21 16.39 -8.62
CA GLY A 566 25.35 15.99 -9.44
C GLY A 566 26.29 15.03 -8.71
N ARG A 567 26.58 15.29 -7.42
CA ARG A 567 27.41 14.43 -6.57
C ARG A 567 26.79 13.06 -6.38
N TYR A 568 25.50 13.02 -6.05
CA TYR A 568 24.75 11.78 -5.94
C TYR A 568 24.78 10.98 -7.26
N MET A 569 24.56 11.64 -8.39
CA MET A 569 24.58 11.00 -9.72
C MET A 569 25.95 10.41 -10.06
N ARG A 570 27.05 11.06 -9.67
CA ARG A 570 28.40 10.49 -9.83
C ARG A 570 28.64 9.28 -8.93
N ALA A 571 28.15 9.31 -7.69
CA ALA A 571 28.22 8.15 -6.80
C ALA A 571 27.40 6.97 -7.34
N TYR A 572 26.19 7.24 -7.81
CA TYR A 572 25.33 6.29 -8.49
C TYR A 572 26.05 5.65 -9.68
N GLN A 573 26.69 6.45 -10.54
CA GLN A 573 27.36 5.95 -11.73
C GLN A 573 28.49 4.99 -11.36
N ARG A 574 29.32 5.35 -10.36
CA ARG A 574 30.38 4.46 -9.85
C ARG A 574 29.84 3.13 -9.33
N LEU A 575 28.72 3.16 -8.60
CA LEU A 575 28.07 1.96 -8.06
C LEU A 575 27.51 1.06 -9.18
N VAL A 576 26.81 1.64 -10.14
CA VAL A 576 26.26 0.90 -11.28
C VAL A 576 27.37 0.32 -12.16
N ASP A 577 28.46 1.05 -12.38
CA ASP A 577 29.63 0.53 -13.09
C ASP A 577 30.23 -0.66 -12.36
N ARG A 578 30.25 -0.65 -11.03
CA ARG A 578 30.63 -1.82 -10.25
C ARG A 578 29.69 -2.99 -10.49
N TRP A 579 28.38 -2.76 -10.52
CA TRP A 579 27.38 -3.81 -10.81
C TRP A 579 27.56 -4.43 -12.20
N ARG A 580 27.80 -3.61 -13.22
CA ARG A 580 28.12 -4.09 -14.58
C ARG A 580 29.35 -5.01 -14.61
N GLN A 581 30.35 -4.74 -13.76
CA GLN A 581 31.57 -5.53 -13.69
C GLN A 581 31.42 -6.87 -12.96
N VAL A 582 30.59 -6.93 -11.91
CA VAL A 582 30.55 -8.09 -10.98
C VAL A 582 29.32 -8.97 -11.10
N LEU A 583 28.26 -8.49 -11.75
CA LEU A 583 27.01 -9.24 -11.91
C LEU A 583 26.94 -9.83 -13.32
N PRO A 584 26.46 -11.08 -13.47
CA PRO A 584 26.27 -11.68 -14.79
C PRO A 584 25.30 -10.86 -15.65
N GLY A 585 25.60 -10.68 -16.94
CA GLY A 585 24.76 -9.91 -17.88
C GLY A 585 23.38 -10.52 -18.16
N GLU A 586 23.18 -11.78 -17.79
CA GLU A 586 21.86 -12.46 -17.79
C GLU A 586 21.00 -12.09 -16.57
N VAL A 587 21.62 -11.63 -15.47
CA VAL A 587 20.93 -11.15 -14.27
C VAL A 587 20.79 -9.63 -14.33
N PHE A 588 21.89 -8.91 -14.61
CA PHE A 588 21.91 -7.46 -14.70
C PHE A 588 21.83 -7.02 -16.17
N ILE A 589 20.62 -6.68 -16.61
CA ILE A 589 20.28 -6.26 -17.96
C ILE A 589 20.39 -4.74 -18.03
N ASP A 590 21.48 -4.25 -18.61
CA ASP A 590 21.71 -2.83 -18.82
C ASP A 590 21.05 -2.37 -20.14
N LEU A 591 20.27 -1.30 -20.07
CA LEU A 591 19.48 -0.76 -21.18
C LEU A 591 19.65 0.75 -21.28
N ALA A 592 20.05 1.24 -22.46
CA ALA A 592 20.07 2.66 -22.75
C ALA A 592 18.69 3.13 -23.21
N TYR A 593 18.19 4.22 -22.62
CA TYR A 593 16.94 4.85 -23.04
C TYR A 593 16.98 5.31 -24.51
N ALA A 594 18.16 5.69 -25.02
CA ALA A 594 18.33 6.11 -26.40
C ALA A 594 17.99 4.98 -27.39
N ASP A 595 18.49 3.77 -27.16
CA ASP A 595 18.21 2.59 -28.00
C ASP A 595 16.72 2.26 -28.07
N LEU A 596 16.00 2.46 -26.96
CA LEU A 596 14.55 2.28 -26.91
C LEU A 596 13.81 3.31 -27.78
N VAL A 597 14.32 4.53 -27.88
CA VAL A 597 13.72 5.58 -28.69
C VAL A 597 14.07 5.42 -30.17
N ASP A 598 15.33 5.12 -30.46
CA ASP A 598 15.86 5.07 -31.82
C ASP A 598 15.42 3.81 -32.57
N ALA A 599 15.33 2.68 -31.86
CA ALA A 599 14.89 1.40 -32.41
C ALA A 599 13.95 0.66 -31.43
N PRO A 600 12.69 1.12 -31.23
CA PRO A 600 11.82 0.59 -30.19
C PRO A 600 11.57 -0.93 -30.30
N GLU A 601 11.20 -1.43 -31.48
CA GLU A 601 10.83 -2.84 -31.63
C GLU A 601 12.01 -3.81 -31.41
N PRO A 602 13.18 -3.64 -32.06
CA PRO A 602 14.34 -4.49 -31.80
C PRO A 602 14.75 -4.48 -30.33
N THR A 603 14.78 -3.30 -29.70
CA THR A 603 15.17 -3.13 -28.30
C THR A 603 14.19 -3.82 -27.34
N ILE A 604 12.88 -3.69 -27.57
CA ILE A 604 11.85 -4.35 -26.75
C ILE A 604 11.90 -5.87 -26.94
N ARG A 605 12.08 -6.37 -28.17
CA ARG A 605 12.22 -7.80 -28.45
C ARG A 605 13.43 -8.41 -27.72
N ASP A 606 14.58 -7.76 -27.76
CA ASP A 606 15.78 -8.19 -27.02
C ASP A 606 15.52 -8.24 -25.51
N LEU A 607 14.95 -7.17 -24.96
CA LEU A 607 14.62 -7.10 -23.52
C LEU A 607 13.72 -8.26 -23.08
N ILE A 608 12.61 -8.51 -23.80
CA ILE A 608 11.69 -9.60 -23.48
C ILE A 608 12.38 -10.97 -23.58
N GLY A 609 13.22 -11.17 -24.61
CA GLY A 609 14.01 -12.39 -24.77
C GLY A 609 14.98 -12.62 -23.61
N ARG A 610 15.71 -11.59 -23.16
CA ARG A 610 16.64 -11.65 -22.02
C ARG A 610 15.94 -11.91 -20.67
N LEU A 611 14.67 -11.54 -20.57
CA LEU A 611 13.82 -11.89 -19.42
C LEU A 611 13.38 -13.37 -19.44
N GLY A 612 13.63 -14.10 -20.52
CA GLY A 612 13.23 -15.50 -20.68
C GLY A 612 11.73 -15.67 -20.96
N LEU A 613 11.10 -14.63 -21.51
CA LEU A 613 9.69 -14.62 -21.88
C LEU A 613 9.54 -14.88 -23.40
N PRO A 614 8.47 -15.58 -23.83
CA PRO A 614 8.11 -15.60 -25.25
C PRO A 614 7.75 -14.19 -25.71
N TRP A 615 7.83 -13.96 -27.02
CA TRP A 615 7.42 -12.67 -27.58
C TRP A 615 5.89 -12.51 -27.53
N ASP A 616 5.44 -11.30 -27.19
CA ASP A 616 4.04 -10.87 -27.28
C ASP A 616 3.96 -9.43 -27.80
N ASP A 617 3.10 -9.19 -28.80
CA ASP A 617 2.95 -7.88 -29.46
C ASP A 617 2.36 -6.81 -28.52
N ALA A 618 1.73 -7.20 -27.41
CA ALA A 618 1.24 -6.26 -26.40
C ALA A 618 2.36 -5.39 -25.82
N CYS A 619 3.61 -5.89 -25.78
CA CYS A 619 4.78 -5.14 -25.33
C CYS A 619 5.08 -3.91 -26.21
N LEU A 620 4.81 -3.96 -27.53
CA LEU A 620 4.93 -2.80 -28.42
C LEU A 620 3.76 -1.83 -28.27
N SER A 621 2.60 -2.35 -27.87
CA SER A 621 1.37 -1.58 -27.68
C SER A 621 1.15 -1.12 -26.24
N HIS A 622 2.23 -0.94 -25.47
CA HIS A 622 2.21 -0.62 -24.03
C HIS A 622 1.34 0.62 -23.67
N HIS A 623 1.25 1.59 -24.57
CA HIS A 623 0.44 2.80 -24.42
C HIS A 623 -1.08 2.53 -24.40
N ARG A 624 -1.53 1.38 -24.93
CA ARG A 624 -2.94 0.95 -24.91
C ARG A 624 -3.34 0.25 -23.62
N SER A 625 -2.37 -0.10 -22.77
CA SER A 625 -2.65 -0.78 -21.51
C SER A 625 -3.46 0.11 -20.58
N ARG A 626 -4.54 -0.47 -20.05
CA ARG A 626 -5.42 0.16 -19.07
C ARG A 626 -4.92 0.01 -17.63
N ARG A 627 -3.76 -0.63 -17.44
CA ARG A 627 -3.13 -0.78 -16.13
C ARG A 627 -2.97 0.59 -15.48
N MET A 628 -3.18 0.64 -14.18
CA MET A 628 -2.87 1.82 -13.40
C MET A 628 -1.35 2.04 -13.34
N VAL A 629 -0.93 3.30 -13.44
CA VAL A 629 0.48 3.70 -13.47
C VAL A 629 0.69 4.78 -12.41
N GLN A 630 1.11 4.37 -11.21
CA GLN A 630 1.29 5.24 -10.05
C GLN A 630 2.69 5.85 -10.05
N THR A 631 2.91 6.83 -10.91
CA THR A 631 4.21 7.51 -11.02
C THR A 631 4.03 8.93 -11.51
N PRO A 632 4.94 9.88 -11.16
CA PRO A 632 4.93 11.21 -11.75
C PRO A 632 5.14 11.21 -13.29
N SER A 633 5.56 10.09 -13.88
CA SER A 633 5.61 9.89 -15.34
C SER A 633 4.33 9.26 -15.93
N SER A 634 3.21 9.16 -15.23
CA SER A 634 2.04 8.40 -15.69
C SER A 634 1.52 8.82 -17.07
N GLY A 635 1.40 10.12 -17.35
CA GLY A 635 1.03 10.62 -18.67
C GLY A 635 2.03 10.21 -19.77
N GLN A 636 3.32 10.20 -19.43
CA GLN A 636 4.41 9.89 -20.36
C GLN A 636 4.40 8.44 -20.85
N VAL A 637 3.99 7.53 -19.96
CA VAL A 637 4.01 6.09 -20.18
C VAL A 637 2.82 5.62 -21.05
N ARG A 638 1.79 6.48 -21.16
CA ARG A 638 0.56 6.28 -21.95
C ARG A 638 0.65 6.86 -23.36
N GLU A 639 1.79 7.41 -23.74
CA GLU A 639 2.08 7.89 -25.08
C GLU A 639 2.93 6.83 -25.84
N PRO A 640 2.82 6.76 -27.18
CA PRO A 640 3.79 6.03 -27.98
C PRO A 640 5.22 6.53 -27.72
N ILE A 641 6.21 5.64 -27.81
CA ILE A 641 7.63 6.01 -27.67
C ILE A 641 8.00 7.03 -28.74
N HIS A 642 8.59 8.16 -28.33
CA HIS A 642 8.99 9.23 -29.24
C HIS A 642 10.22 10.00 -28.77
N ALA A 643 10.95 10.61 -29.71
CA ALA A 643 12.20 11.32 -29.44
C ALA A 643 12.04 12.65 -28.68
N GLY A 644 10.84 13.25 -28.64
CA GLY A 644 10.60 14.61 -28.10
C GLY A 644 10.91 14.83 -26.60
N ARG A 645 11.43 13.83 -25.90
CA ARG A 645 11.89 13.93 -24.51
C ARG A 645 13.41 14.08 -24.41
N GLN A 646 14.17 13.58 -25.38
CA GLN A 646 15.63 13.66 -25.37
C GLN A 646 16.10 15.11 -25.57
N GLY A 647 17.05 15.55 -24.76
CA GLY A 647 17.66 16.88 -24.87
C GLY A 647 16.74 18.02 -24.40
N ARG A 648 15.71 17.73 -23.59
CA ARG A 648 14.84 18.76 -23.01
C ARG A 648 15.61 19.68 -22.08
N TRP A 649 16.67 19.18 -21.45
CA TRP A 649 17.56 19.97 -20.59
C TRP A 649 18.14 21.20 -21.29
N ARG A 650 18.30 21.19 -22.62
CA ARG A 650 18.85 22.32 -23.39
C ARG A 650 18.01 23.60 -23.27
N ARG A 651 16.71 23.49 -23.00
CA ARG A 651 15.83 24.65 -22.72
C ARG A 651 16.18 25.35 -21.40
N PHE A 652 16.92 24.66 -20.54
CA PHE A 652 17.33 25.08 -19.20
C PHE A 652 18.86 25.07 -19.05
N GLU A 653 19.61 25.09 -20.17
CA GLU A 653 21.06 24.88 -20.18
C GLU A 653 21.78 25.85 -19.24
N ALA A 654 21.46 27.15 -19.32
CA ALA A 654 22.06 28.17 -18.45
C ALA A 654 21.76 27.93 -16.96
N GLN A 655 20.56 27.44 -16.63
CA GLN A 655 20.15 27.21 -15.25
C GLN A 655 20.73 25.91 -14.66
N LEU A 656 21.09 24.94 -15.51
CA LEU A 656 21.64 23.65 -15.11
C LEU A 656 23.18 23.66 -15.03
N GLU A 657 23.82 24.82 -15.21
CA GLU A 657 25.28 24.96 -15.10
C GLU A 657 25.88 24.32 -13.83
N PRO A 658 25.31 24.51 -12.62
CA PRO A 658 25.88 23.91 -11.41
C PRO A 658 25.91 22.38 -11.47
N LEU A 659 24.86 21.77 -12.02
CA LEU A 659 24.78 20.31 -12.22
C LEU A 659 25.83 19.85 -13.24
N ARG A 660 25.93 20.54 -14.38
CA ARG A 660 26.85 20.18 -15.47
C ARG A 660 28.30 20.16 -14.98
N ARG A 661 28.74 21.23 -14.30
CA ARG A 661 30.09 21.33 -13.73
C ARG A 661 30.45 20.15 -12.84
N VAL A 662 29.55 19.77 -11.92
CA VAL A 662 29.79 18.63 -11.02
C VAL A 662 29.91 17.31 -11.79
N LEU A 663 29.03 17.08 -12.78
CA LEU A 663 29.04 15.88 -13.62
C LEU A 663 30.30 15.78 -14.48
N GLU A 664 30.82 16.90 -14.98
CA GLU A 664 32.06 16.98 -15.79
C GLU A 664 33.33 16.88 -14.93
N GLY A 665 33.21 16.97 -13.60
CA GLY A 665 34.34 16.87 -12.68
C GLY A 665 34.96 18.21 -12.28
N GLU A 666 34.31 19.32 -12.62
CA GLU A 666 34.68 20.69 -12.26
C GLU A 666 33.97 21.11 -10.98
N GLY A 667 34.40 20.60 -9.82
CA GLY A 667 33.76 20.92 -8.54
C GLY A 667 34.34 20.17 -7.36
#